data_AF-A0A3Q2NVA8-F1
#
_entry.id   AF-A0A3Q2NVA8-F1
#
_cell.length_a   1.000
_cell.length_b   1.000
_cell.length_c   1.000
_cell.angle_alpha   90.00
_cell.angle_beta   90.00
_cell.angle_gamma   90.00
#
_symmetry.space_group_name_H-M   'P 1'
#
loop_
_entity.id
_entity.type
_entity.pdbx_description
1 polymer ?
#
loop_
_entity_poly.entity_id
_entity_poly.type
_entity_poly.pdbx_seq_one_letter_code
_entity_poly.pdbx_strand_id
1 'polypeptide(L)'
;MADQSRQTKLAAAKKKLKEFQQKSSPASVGGERGGGGGGSGTGSKKKRKVKELSQPDAPSADRDSPDNTFADMEAAGSPVPQLLEEPHSESGRGSPLSNSASANDATNSDFVRHNTELQDFPDTNGNRSLKEENRPLSSTESLRQLSQQLNGLVSESSSAPYVNGEAVPSGELESRNQELAAALESSKLTNSQLNTRLDQLVHQTQELTDQLQKERKEFEQKFSREHGAMREQLQVHIQTIGILVSEKSELQTALQYTQQAARQKTAEAEELNNRLQTTKQRVSELERTLSTVSTQQKQFDRQNKELEKERDNLRLEVLRLNNLSEESKQQSSELSEQLRQITQANAAMRLEVDDLHKRLEMADLMLQQYSSQSDSPSFNQKVELLLEEKQQLESRNHQLLESVAQLKTERDCYVERIQEEGRVWKDKTEQLLAQVSLVAEERDRNINRVQELEASILELQNAAALLSAEKEAQDDAEPQPSGPSAGEVALQEALSSLQQEKDAINAQYRAQLRDNEQLSRLCAELETRLGEFERQVESKAQEDEDRRRMLEDVQSDKATISRALTQNRALKDQLAELQNGFVKLTNENMELTTAIQSEQHVKKELARRMGELQEELHNVKEQLELKCQEAQGVTEQRDQVAAHLQQYCAAYQALAAEREQLHQQFLQQTQLMDRLQHDESHGRAQLDVSQSQLKQAEEHLEHLVRDNEQLKAEIKELLNSSALETTSRDQGDGVESMAVTESPISSSSIVIPEDFESQKEMEDFIRGALAQLEAERDDARRQLEEEHRLHMAARQQAAVALRLEQQHHNYKPVHEDDRVHNESQDQHSHEHSGGGVPAEVHQALQAAMEKLQQRFTSLMQEKADLKERVEELEHRCIQLSGETDTIGEYIALYQSQRAIMKQKHQEKEQYINMLAQDKEEMKVKLAELQDLVMRLVAERNDWYSRYAGAVAGMGTANPDLLPVGGEHATLQQHAHKHELNAVDGDEAAELAEPSHLRGLEAASPQASPSTSVQTESKPLAPREDGTARQIMQLLHEIQNPQGAPRSPPFLGENPCIPFFYRPDEQDEVKILVV
;
A
#
# COMPACT_ATOMS: atom_id res chain seq x y z
N MET A 1 -38.09 -24.55 14.24
CA MET A 1 -37.75 -25.48 13.15
C MET A 1 -36.25 -25.48 12.85
N ALA A 2 -35.67 -24.40 12.30
CA ALA A 2 -34.24 -24.36 11.91
C ALA A 2 -33.27 -24.73 13.04
N ASP A 3 -33.43 -24.14 14.23
CA ASP A 3 -32.48 -24.34 15.35
C ASP A 3 -32.50 -25.76 15.91
N GLN A 4 -33.65 -26.43 15.95
CA GLN A 4 -33.72 -27.85 16.31
C GLN A 4 -32.92 -28.70 15.32
N SER A 5 -33.03 -28.43 14.00
CA SER A 5 -32.20 -29.12 12.99
C SER A 5 -30.70 -28.88 13.21
N ARG A 6 -30.30 -27.63 13.51
CA ARG A 6 -28.91 -27.27 13.86
C ARG A 6 -28.43 -28.00 15.12
N GLN A 7 -29.24 -28.03 16.17
CA GLN A 7 -28.91 -28.61 17.47
C GLN A 7 -28.85 -30.15 17.42
N THR A 8 -29.76 -30.80 16.68
CA THR A 8 -29.71 -32.25 16.42
C THR A 8 -28.50 -32.64 15.58
N LYS A 9 -28.14 -31.85 14.55
CA LYS A 9 -26.90 -32.06 13.78
C LYS A 9 -25.65 -31.90 14.65
N LEU A 10 -25.61 -30.91 15.54
CA LEU A 10 -24.53 -30.72 16.53
C LEU A 10 -24.44 -31.89 17.53
N ALA A 11 -25.56 -32.41 18.01
CA ALA A 11 -25.60 -33.57 18.89
C ALA A 11 -25.10 -34.84 18.18
N ALA A 12 -25.51 -35.06 16.91
CA ALA A 12 -25.02 -36.17 16.09
C ALA A 12 -23.52 -36.08 15.80
N ALA A 13 -23.00 -34.87 15.52
CA ALA A 13 -21.57 -34.63 15.35
C ALA A 13 -20.78 -34.91 16.65
N LYS A 14 -21.25 -34.42 17.79
CA LYS A 14 -20.64 -34.70 19.11
C LYS A 14 -20.67 -36.19 19.46
N LYS A 15 -21.74 -36.92 19.11
CA LYS A 15 -21.80 -38.38 19.28
C LYS A 15 -20.77 -39.10 18.42
N LYS A 16 -20.68 -38.78 17.12
CA LYS A 16 -19.67 -39.37 16.21
C LYS A 16 -18.23 -39.06 16.66
N LEU A 17 -17.96 -37.85 17.15
CA LEU A 17 -16.64 -37.48 17.68
C LEU A 17 -16.28 -38.33 18.92
N LYS A 18 -17.23 -38.56 19.83
CA LYS A 18 -17.03 -39.41 21.01
C LYS A 18 -16.84 -40.89 20.64
N GLU A 19 -17.58 -41.40 19.66
CA GLU A 19 -17.40 -42.77 19.12
C GLU A 19 -16.06 -42.95 18.38
N PHE A 20 -15.51 -41.88 17.80
CA PHE A 20 -14.17 -41.89 17.19
C PHE A 20 -13.08 -41.91 18.27
N GLN A 21 -13.16 -41.01 19.25
CA GLN A 21 -12.22 -40.94 20.37
C GLN A 21 -12.18 -42.23 21.22
N GLN A 22 -13.32 -42.91 21.40
CA GLN A 22 -13.37 -44.21 22.11
C GLN A 22 -12.75 -45.37 21.33
N LYS A 23 -12.42 -45.21 20.03
CA LYS A 23 -11.75 -46.23 19.20
C LYS A 23 -10.26 -45.98 19.00
N SER A 24 -9.74 -44.83 19.43
CA SER A 24 -8.37 -44.38 19.19
C SER A 24 -7.51 -44.38 20.46
N SER A 25 -7.43 -45.51 21.17
CA SER A 25 -6.52 -45.70 22.30
C SER A 25 -6.10 -47.17 22.42
N PRO A 26 -4.80 -47.50 22.27
CA PRO A 26 -4.30 -48.86 22.49
C PRO A 26 -4.25 -49.20 23.98
N ALA A 27 -4.47 -50.46 24.32
CA ALA A 27 -4.46 -50.91 25.71
C ALA A 27 -3.03 -50.98 26.28
N SER A 28 -2.86 -50.45 27.49
CA SER A 28 -1.66 -50.70 28.31
C SER A 28 -1.91 -51.88 29.24
N VAL A 29 -0.97 -52.83 29.27
CA VAL A 29 -0.86 -53.91 30.26
C VAL A 29 0.56 -53.84 30.81
N GLY A 30 0.70 -53.82 32.13
CA GLY A 30 1.97 -53.55 32.81
C GLY A 30 2.42 -54.64 33.80
N GLY A 31 3.59 -54.43 34.39
CA GLY A 31 4.28 -55.39 35.27
C GLY A 31 5.36 -56.20 34.52
N GLU A 32 6.52 -56.55 35.09
CA GLU A 32 7.06 -56.25 36.43
C GLU A 32 8.60 -56.19 36.44
N ARG A 33 9.14 -55.52 37.47
CA ARG A 33 10.39 -55.76 38.24
C ARG A 33 11.60 -56.50 37.60
N GLY A 34 12.77 -55.86 37.72
CA GLY A 34 14.09 -56.50 37.79
C GLY A 34 14.96 -56.38 36.51
N GLY A 35 16.30 -56.42 36.59
CA GLY A 35 17.15 -56.42 37.79
C GLY A 35 18.60 -56.86 37.57
N GLY A 36 19.52 -55.90 37.33
CA GLY A 36 20.98 -56.09 37.40
C GLY A 36 21.66 -56.85 36.23
N GLY A 37 22.99 -56.93 36.29
CA GLY A 37 23.82 -57.80 35.43
C GLY A 37 24.33 -57.18 34.12
N GLY A 38 25.62 -56.82 34.06
CA GLY A 38 26.31 -56.48 32.82
C GLY A 38 27.05 -57.68 32.21
N GLY A 39 27.79 -57.46 31.11
CA GLY A 39 28.79 -58.42 30.61
C GLY A 39 28.82 -58.64 29.09
N SER A 40 29.89 -58.12 28.46
CA SER A 40 30.67 -58.64 27.32
C SER A 40 30.12 -59.75 26.39
N GLY A 41 30.43 -59.67 25.08
CA GLY A 41 30.58 -60.92 24.29
C GLY A 41 30.43 -60.90 22.76
N THR A 42 31.42 -60.37 22.04
CA THR A 42 31.91 -60.88 20.73
C THR A 42 30.92 -61.35 19.61
N GLY A 43 30.93 -60.62 18.48
CA GLY A 43 31.75 -61.05 17.32
C GLY A 43 31.13 -61.77 16.10
N SER A 44 31.38 -61.18 14.91
CA SER A 44 31.77 -61.82 13.62
C SER A 44 30.84 -61.86 12.38
N LYS A 45 31.12 -60.92 11.45
CA LYS A 45 31.57 -61.14 10.03
C LYS A 45 30.56 -61.47 8.89
N LYS A 46 30.61 -60.59 7.86
CA LYS A 46 30.69 -60.87 6.37
C LYS A 46 29.40 -61.30 5.61
N LYS A 47 29.17 -60.97 4.32
CA LYS A 47 29.76 -59.99 3.35
C LYS A 47 28.93 -59.87 2.03
N ARG A 48 29.05 -58.72 1.30
CA ARG A 48 28.93 -58.54 -0.20
C ARG A 48 27.50 -58.63 -0.83
N LYS A 49 27.18 -58.11 -2.05
CA LYS A 49 27.97 -57.53 -3.19
C LYS A 49 27.10 -56.67 -4.19
N VAL A 50 27.64 -55.58 -4.82
CA VAL A 50 27.38 -55.06 -6.24
C VAL A 50 25.93 -54.58 -6.59
N LYS A 51 25.54 -53.67 -7.52
CA LYS A 51 26.01 -52.52 -8.40
C LYS A 51 24.70 -51.82 -8.92
N GLU A 52 24.58 -50.74 -9.74
CA GLU A 52 25.31 -49.48 -10.10
C GLU A 52 24.58 -48.79 -11.30
N LEU A 53 25.19 -47.80 -11.99
CA LEU A 53 24.74 -46.96 -13.14
C LEU A 53 23.68 -45.85 -12.82
N SER A 54 23.70 -44.63 -13.41
CA SER A 54 24.74 -43.88 -14.17
C SER A 54 24.38 -42.38 -14.38
N GLN A 55 25.33 -41.46 -14.12
CA GLN A 55 25.73 -40.22 -14.88
C GLN A 55 24.72 -39.13 -15.37
N PRO A 56 25.17 -37.91 -15.81
CA PRO A 56 26.32 -37.06 -15.41
C PRO A 56 26.02 -35.52 -15.33
N ASP A 57 27.07 -34.69 -15.13
CA ASP A 57 27.09 -33.24 -14.90
C ASP A 57 27.32 -32.32 -16.14
N ALA A 58 27.36 -30.99 -15.92
CA ALA A 58 27.94 -29.98 -16.84
C ALA A 58 28.50 -28.72 -16.11
N PRO A 59 29.78 -28.32 -16.29
CA PRO A 59 30.38 -27.10 -15.69
C PRO A 59 31.15 -26.16 -16.67
N SER A 60 31.40 -24.90 -16.27
CA SER A 60 32.39 -24.00 -16.89
C SER A 60 32.73 -22.77 -16.00
N ALA A 61 33.67 -21.92 -16.40
CA ALA A 61 35.08 -21.95 -15.92
C ALA A 61 35.77 -20.57 -16.11
N ASP A 62 36.70 -20.20 -15.21
CA ASP A 62 37.47 -18.93 -15.25
C ASP A 62 38.93 -19.10 -15.73
N ARG A 63 39.44 -18.06 -16.42
CA ARG A 63 40.84 -17.79 -16.83
C ARG A 63 40.96 -16.29 -17.16
N ASP A 64 42.09 -15.59 -17.02
CA ASP A 64 43.45 -15.93 -16.56
C ASP A 64 44.08 -14.70 -15.85
N SER A 65 45.17 -14.91 -15.10
CA SER A 65 46.07 -13.86 -14.53
C SER A 65 47.24 -13.58 -15.53
N PRO A 66 48.28 -12.72 -15.30
CA PRO A 66 48.80 -12.10 -14.06
C PRO A 66 49.01 -10.55 -14.23
N ASP A 67 49.83 -9.75 -13.51
CA ASP A 67 50.97 -10.02 -12.60
C ASP A 67 51.31 -8.81 -11.67
N ASN A 68 52.01 -9.09 -10.54
CA ASN A 68 52.97 -8.27 -9.75
C ASN A 68 52.90 -6.70 -9.66
N THR A 69 53.20 -5.99 -8.55
CA THR A 69 53.71 -6.35 -7.19
C THR A 69 53.57 -5.15 -6.20
N PHE A 70 53.28 -5.45 -4.92
CA PHE A 70 53.73 -4.81 -3.65
C PHE A 70 53.73 -3.27 -3.36
N ALA A 71 53.31 -2.97 -2.10
CA ALA A 71 53.91 -2.02 -1.12
C ALA A 71 53.47 -0.52 -1.03
N ASP A 72 52.49 -0.29 -0.14
CA ASP A 72 52.61 0.45 1.14
C ASP A 72 52.49 2.00 1.29
N MET A 73 52.05 2.38 2.50
CA MET A 73 52.05 3.67 3.23
C MET A 73 51.50 5.00 2.65
N GLU A 74 50.35 5.40 3.23
CA GLU A 74 50.06 6.68 3.94
C GLU A 74 50.19 8.10 3.31
N ALA A 75 49.43 8.99 3.96
CA ALA A 75 49.55 10.46 4.07
C ALA A 75 48.88 11.34 3.00
N ALA A 76 48.39 12.50 3.48
CA ALA A 76 47.62 13.48 2.72
C ALA A 76 48.49 14.65 2.23
N GLY A 77 48.19 15.20 1.06
CA GLY A 77 48.88 16.38 0.53
C GLY A 77 48.30 16.96 -0.76
N SER A 78 47.61 18.09 -0.66
CA SER A 78 47.56 19.11 -1.72
C SER A 78 48.88 19.92 -1.67
N PRO A 79 49.40 20.59 -2.74
CA PRO A 79 48.63 21.15 -3.88
C PRO A 79 49.30 21.16 -5.30
N VAL A 80 48.46 21.48 -6.31
CA VAL A 80 48.59 22.50 -7.40
C VAL A 80 49.94 23.26 -7.50
N PRO A 81 50.55 23.59 -8.69
CA PRO A 81 49.89 24.04 -9.95
C PRO A 81 50.43 23.59 -11.35
N GLN A 82 49.60 23.83 -12.39
CA GLN A 82 49.80 24.52 -13.71
C GLN A 82 51.15 24.41 -14.49
N LEU A 83 51.26 24.69 -15.81
CA LEU A 83 50.37 25.22 -16.88
C LEU A 83 50.35 24.18 -18.06
N LEU A 84 49.97 24.37 -19.33
CA LEU A 84 49.36 25.36 -20.27
C LEU A 84 48.78 24.47 -21.43
N GLU A 85 47.97 24.80 -22.45
CA GLU A 85 47.35 25.96 -23.13
C GLU A 85 45.80 25.73 -23.21
N GLU A 86 44.87 26.64 -23.54
CA GLU A 86 44.78 27.83 -24.42
C GLU A 86 44.63 27.51 -25.93
N PRO A 87 43.93 28.34 -26.74
CA PRO A 87 42.66 29.05 -26.49
C PRO A 87 41.68 28.96 -27.70
N HIS A 88 40.53 29.63 -27.86
CA HIS A 88 39.70 30.60 -27.12
C HIS A 88 38.20 30.08 -27.12
N SER A 89 37.10 30.74 -26.73
CA SER A 89 36.82 32.11 -26.24
C SER A 89 35.69 32.12 -25.19
N GLU A 90 35.89 32.94 -24.15
CA GLU A 90 34.96 33.75 -23.32
C GLU A 90 33.44 33.38 -23.25
N SER A 91 32.82 33.15 -22.07
CA SER A 91 32.75 33.94 -20.80
C SER A 91 31.75 35.12 -20.87
N GLY A 92 30.92 35.41 -19.84
CA GLY A 92 30.93 34.87 -18.47
C GLY A 92 29.68 35.19 -17.62
N ARG A 93 29.82 35.06 -16.29
CA ARG A 93 28.74 35.13 -15.27
C ARG A 93 28.41 36.55 -14.81
N GLY A 94 27.22 36.75 -14.20
CA GLY A 94 27.04 37.78 -13.17
C GLY A 94 25.58 38.14 -12.81
N SER A 95 25.14 37.81 -11.59
CA SER A 95 23.92 38.39 -10.96
C SER A 95 24.23 39.77 -10.37
N PRO A 96 23.26 40.71 -10.20
CA PRO A 96 22.51 40.74 -8.94
C PRO A 96 21.07 41.33 -8.94
N LEU A 97 20.32 40.99 -7.88
CA LEU A 97 19.33 41.79 -7.10
C LEU A 97 18.38 42.81 -7.78
N SER A 98 17.08 42.48 -7.71
CA SER A 98 15.96 43.30 -7.16
C SER A 98 15.29 44.46 -7.94
N ASN A 99 13.95 44.45 -7.82
CA ASN A 99 12.97 45.57 -7.82
C ASN A 99 12.19 46.00 -9.09
N SER A 100 10.86 45.89 -8.95
CA SER A 100 9.78 46.84 -9.33
C SER A 100 9.53 47.31 -10.79
N ALA A 101 8.39 46.85 -11.32
CA ALA A 101 7.28 47.66 -11.86
C ALA A 101 7.50 48.71 -12.97
N SER A 102 7.07 48.34 -14.19
CA SER A 102 6.16 49.07 -15.10
C SER A 102 6.37 50.58 -15.41
N ALA A 103 6.78 50.88 -16.66
CA ALA A 103 6.19 51.95 -17.50
C ALA A 103 6.69 51.90 -18.98
N ASN A 104 5.75 51.75 -19.92
CA ASN A 104 5.63 52.21 -21.33
C ASN A 104 6.81 52.36 -22.35
N ASP A 105 6.38 52.37 -23.62
CA ASP A 105 7.02 52.78 -24.89
C ASP A 105 8.19 51.94 -25.44
N ALA A 106 8.28 51.64 -26.75
CA ALA A 106 7.31 51.70 -27.87
C ALA A 106 7.80 50.78 -29.02
N THR A 107 6.99 50.28 -29.97
CA THR A 107 6.46 51.02 -31.14
C THR A 107 5.65 50.11 -32.10
N ASN A 108 4.88 50.74 -33.01
CA ASN A 108 4.43 50.26 -34.35
C ASN A 108 3.20 49.34 -34.54
N SER A 109 2.08 50.01 -34.88
CA SER A 109 1.29 49.81 -36.12
C SER A 109 0.04 48.90 -36.13
N ASP A 110 -1.05 49.42 -35.54
CA ASP A 110 -2.48 49.14 -35.79
C ASP A 110 -2.95 49.45 -37.24
N PHE A 111 -4.16 49.18 -37.77
CA PHE A 111 -5.41 48.48 -37.35
C PHE A 111 -6.17 48.02 -38.64
N VAL A 112 -6.92 46.91 -38.70
CA VAL A 112 -8.35 46.64 -38.33
C VAL A 112 -9.46 47.41 -39.11
N ARG A 113 -10.04 46.71 -40.11
CA ARG A 113 -11.47 46.31 -40.31
C ARG A 113 -12.67 47.28 -40.08
N HIS A 114 -13.63 47.19 -41.02
CA HIS A 114 -15.11 47.38 -40.96
C HIS A 114 -15.83 48.62 -41.55
N ASN A 115 -16.81 48.29 -42.43
CA ASN A 115 -18.16 48.84 -42.66
C ASN A 115 -18.41 50.31 -43.09
N THR A 116 -18.94 50.44 -44.32
CA THR A 116 -20.19 51.12 -44.72
C THR A 116 -20.59 52.46 -44.07
N GLU A 117 -20.55 53.57 -44.82
CA GLU A 117 -21.75 54.24 -45.40
C GLU A 117 -21.43 55.48 -46.28
N LEU A 118 -22.28 55.70 -47.30
CA LEU A 118 -22.71 56.93 -48.00
C LEU A 118 -21.75 58.04 -48.52
N GLN A 119 -22.10 58.45 -49.75
CA GLN A 119 -22.07 59.80 -50.39
C GLN A 119 -20.83 60.35 -51.15
N ASP A 120 -21.15 60.66 -52.42
CA ASP A 120 -20.73 61.78 -53.29
C ASP A 120 -19.26 61.96 -53.75
N PHE A 121 -19.05 61.55 -55.02
CA PHE A 121 -18.60 62.33 -56.20
C PHE A 121 -17.60 63.51 -56.05
N PRO A 122 -16.72 63.79 -57.06
CA PRO A 122 -16.94 63.49 -58.50
C PRO A 122 -15.71 62.96 -59.30
N ASP A 123 -15.94 62.69 -60.59
CA ASP A 123 -15.00 62.75 -61.74
C ASP A 123 -13.72 61.87 -61.74
N THR A 124 -13.30 61.20 -62.84
CA THR A 124 -13.55 61.39 -64.28
C THR A 124 -13.59 60.06 -65.05
N ASN A 125 -14.14 60.09 -66.28
CA ASN A 125 -13.88 59.19 -67.44
C ASN A 125 -14.01 57.65 -67.28
N GLY A 126 -14.79 56.95 -68.10
CA GLY A 126 -15.66 57.44 -69.18
C GLY A 126 -16.29 56.32 -70.00
N ASN A 127 -17.59 56.07 -69.77
CA ASN A 127 -18.41 55.20 -70.62
C ASN A 127 -19.05 56.04 -71.75
N ARG A 128 -18.99 55.57 -73.01
CA ARG A 128 -19.47 56.37 -74.17
C ARG A 128 -20.03 55.56 -75.35
N SER A 129 -21.07 54.77 -75.10
CA SER A 129 -22.14 54.50 -76.08
C SER A 129 -23.37 53.97 -75.31
N LEU A 130 -24.60 54.49 -75.40
CA LEU A 130 -25.41 54.98 -76.54
C LEU A 130 -25.56 53.89 -77.62
N LYS A 131 -26.75 53.38 -77.94
CA LYS A 131 -28.10 53.89 -77.69
C LYS A 131 -29.10 52.78 -77.33
N GLU A 132 -30.09 53.11 -76.50
CA GLU A 132 -31.45 52.62 -76.78
C GLU A 132 -32.04 53.46 -77.91
N GLU A 133 -32.59 52.83 -78.95
CA GLU A 133 -33.43 53.53 -79.92
C GLU A 133 -34.54 52.60 -80.45
N ASN A 134 -35.37 52.12 -79.51
CA ASN A 134 -36.68 51.53 -79.82
C ASN A 134 -37.61 52.61 -80.37
N ARG A 135 -37.39 52.97 -81.64
CA ARG A 135 -38.07 54.08 -82.33
C ARG A 135 -39.03 53.51 -83.39
N PRO A 136 -40.34 53.41 -83.09
CA PRO A 136 -41.33 53.20 -84.14
C PRO A 136 -41.45 54.45 -85.04
N LEU A 137 -42.24 54.30 -86.11
CA LEU A 137 -42.76 55.34 -87.02
C LEU A 137 -41.92 55.74 -88.26
N SER A 138 -42.69 56.02 -89.31
CA SER A 138 -42.41 56.91 -90.45
C SER A 138 -41.66 56.34 -91.66
N SER A 139 -42.41 55.59 -92.48
CA SER A 139 -42.11 55.18 -93.85
C SER A 139 -42.06 56.34 -94.86
N THR A 140 -41.34 57.43 -94.54
CA THR A 140 -41.47 58.72 -95.25
C THR A 140 -40.20 59.21 -95.95
N GLU A 141 -39.00 58.77 -95.59
CA GLU A 141 -37.76 59.27 -96.24
C GLU A 141 -37.56 58.68 -97.65
N SER A 142 -37.91 57.40 -97.89
CA SER A 142 -37.93 56.80 -99.23
C SER A 142 -38.96 57.47 -100.15
N LEU A 143 -40.14 57.79 -99.61
CA LEU A 143 -41.15 58.62 -100.29
C LEU A 143 -40.65 60.04 -100.57
N ARG A 144 -39.86 60.62 -99.66
CA ARG A 144 -39.24 61.94 -99.85
C ARG A 144 -38.20 61.91 -100.98
N GLN A 145 -37.38 60.87 -101.05
CA GLN A 145 -36.37 60.72 -102.11
C GLN A 145 -37.01 60.49 -103.48
N LEU A 146 -38.10 59.72 -103.55
CA LEU A 146 -38.96 59.63 -104.74
C LEU A 146 -39.60 60.99 -105.08
N SER A 147 -40.09 61.75 -104.10
CA SER A 147 -40.66 63.09 -104.35
C SER A 147 -39.64 64.09 -104.92
N GLN A 148 -38.36 63.96 -104.55
CA GLN A 148 -37.27 64.78 -105.08
C GLN A 148 -36.88 64.39 -106.51
N GLN A 149 -37.11 63.15 -106.94
CA GLN A 149 -36.95 62.75 -108.35
C GLN A 149 -38.21 63.07 -109.19
N LEU A 150 -39.41 63.01 -108.61
CA LEU A 150 -40.66 63.42 -109.26
C LEU A 150 -40.74 64.94 -109.51
N ASN A 151 -40.24 65.78 -108.60
CA ASN A 151 -40.16 67.24 -108.83
C ASN A 151 -39.21 67.67 -109.96
N GLY A 152 -38.44 66.75 -110.55
CA GLY A 152 -37.57 67.03 -111.69
C GLY A 152 -38.22 66.86 -113.08
N LEU A 153 -39.43 66.28 -113.16
CA LEU A 153 -40.03 65.83 -114.43
C LEU A 153 -41.53 66.15 -114.60
N VAL A 154 -42.08 67.09 -113.81
CA VAL A 154 -43.49 67.55 -113.91
C VAL A 154 -43.57 69.07 -114.13
N SER A 155 -42.60 69.60 -114.90
CA SER A 155 -42.65 70.93 -115.51
C SER A 155 -42.48 70.77 -117.03
N GLU A 156 -43.22 71.56 -117.81
CA GLU A 156 -43.07 71.70 -119.27
C GLU A 156 -43.32 70.45 -120.16
N SER A 157 -44.60 70.01 -120.26
CA SER A 157 -45.14 69.37 -121.47
C SER A 157 -46.68 69.38 -121.55
N SER A 158 -47.30 70.52 -121.24
CA SER A 158 -48.74 70.73 -121.46
C SER A 158 -49.04 71.36 -122.82
N SER A 159 -49.65 70.57 -123.71
CA SER A 159 -50.41 70.99 -124.91
C SER A 159 -49.76 72.01 -125.88
N ALA A 160 -49.30 71.52 -127.04
CA ALA A 160 -49.17 72.33 -128.25
C ALA A 160 -50.56 72.74 -128.83
N PRO A 161 -50.68 73.83 -129.61
CA PRO A 161 -51.98 74.46 -129.87
C PRO A 161 -52.60 74.20 -131.26
N TYR A 162 -53.95 74.24 -131.29
CA TYR A 162 -54.83 74.77 -132.35
C TYR A 162 -54.88 74.16 -133.78
N VAL A 163 -56.13 73.81 -134.20
CA VAL A 163 -56.81 74.18 -135.48
C VAL A 163 -56.10 73.82 -136.82
N ASN A 164 -56.68 73.08 -137.78
CA ASN A 164 -58.03 73.10 -138.42
C ASN A 164 -58.51 71.65 -138.72
N GLY A 165 -59.71 71.36 -139.25
CA GLY A 165 -60.80 72.25 -139.65
C GLY A 165 -61.33 72.10 -141.10
N GLU A 166 -61.50 70.87 -141.63
CA GLU A 166 -62.35 70.61 -142.81
C GLU A 166 -62.86 69.15 -142.88
N ALA A 167 -63.61 68.75 -143.91
CA ALA A 167 -64.74 67.81 -143.78
C ALA A 167 -64.58 66.34 -144.26
N VAL A 168 -65.26 65.46 -143.52
CA VAL A 168 -65.84 64.11 -143.79
C VAL A 168 -65.75 63.57 -145.24
N PRO A 169 -65.18 62.35 -145.41
CA PRO A 169 -66.01 61.19 -145.80
C PRO A 169 -66.19 60.14 -144.67
N SER A 170 -67.38 59.53 -144.57
CA SER A 170 -67.81 58.78 -143.37
C SER A 170 -67.37 57.30 -143.32
N GLY A 171 -66.21 56.94 -143.86
CA GLY A 171 -65.77 55.52 -143.97
C GLY A 171 -64.69 55.07 -142.96
N GLU A 172 -63.65 55.87 -142.75
CA GLU A 172 -62.38 55.38 -142.19
C GLU A 172 -62.30 55.42 -140.65
N LEU A 173 -63.19 56.18 -140.01
CA LEU A 173 -63.25 56.32 -138.54
C LEU A 173 -63.63 55.02 -137.81
N GLU A 174 -64.41 54.13 -138.45
CA GLU A 174 -64.92 52.92 -137.82
C GLU A 174 -63.83 51.84 -137.66
N SER A 175 -63.00 51.63 -138.70
CA SER A 175 -61.84 50.73 -138.65
C SER A 175 -60.84 51.16 -137.58
N ARG A 176 -60.53 52.47 -137.51
CA ARG A 176 -59.60 53.02 -136.51
C ARG A 176 -60.12 52.86 -135.07
N ASN A 177 -61.43 52.94 -134.86
CA ASN A 177 -62.04 52.67 -133.55
C ASN A 177 -62.00 51.17 -133.19
N GLN A 178 -62.19 50.26 -134.15
CA GLN A 178 -62.02 48.81 -133.90
C GLN A 178 -60.56 48.46 -133.56
N GLU A 179 -59.58 49.02 -134.28
CA GLU A 179 -58.15 48.83 -133.97
C GLU A 179 -57.78 49.37 -132.57
N LEU A 180 -58.27 50.56 -132.21
CA LEU A 180 -58.07 51.13 -130.87
C LEU A 180 -58.76 50.30 -129.79
N ALA A 181 -59.95 49.74 -130.04
CA ALA A 181 -60.63 48.84 -129.12
C ALA A 181 -59.84 47.53 -128.93
N ALA A 182 -59.38 46.90 -130.01
CA ALA A 182 -58.56 45.68 -129.95
C ALA A 182 -57.21 45.92 -129.24
N ALA A 183 -56.55 47.06 -129.50
CA ALA A 183 -55.34 47.46 -128.78
C ALA A 183 -55.62 47.72 -127.29
N LEU A 184 -56.77 48.30 -126.94
CA LEU A 184 -57.20 48.50 -125.56
C LEU A 184 -57.53 47.17 -124.86
N GLU A 185 -58.16 46.20 -125.53
CA GLU A 185 -58.38 44.87 -124.96
C GLU A 185 -57.10 44.06 -124.81
N SER A 186 -56.17 44.14 -125.77
CA SER A 186 -54.82 43.60 -125.63
C SER A 186 -54.05 44.24 -124.46
N SER A 187 -54.17 45.57 -124.29
CA SER A 187 -53.63 46.30 -123.14
C SER A 187 -54.29 45.89 -121.81
N LYS A 188 -55.61 45.67 -121.78
CA LYS A 188 -56.31 45.14 -120.59
C LYS A 188 -55.89 43.71 -120.26
N LEU A 189 -55.75 42.84 -121.26
CA LEU A 189 -55.34 41.45 -121.09
C LEU A 189 -53.89 41.36 -120.58
N THR A 190 -52.98 42.15 -121.15
CA THR A 190 -51.58 42.21 -120.70
C THR A 190 -51.46 42.84 -119.30
N ASN A 191 -52.23 43.89 -118.98
CA ASN A 191 -52.31 44.41 -117.61
C ASN A 191 -52.89 43.36 -116.63
N SER A 192 -53.90 42.59 -117.03
CA SER A 192 -54.44 41.49 -116.20
C SER A 192 -53.40 40.39 -115.97
N GLN A 193 -52.64 40.01 -116.99
CA GLN A 193 -51.52 39.07 -116.85
C GLN A 193 -50.40 39.63 -115.96
N LEU A 194 -50.04 40.91 -116.10
CA LEU A 194 -49.06 41.57 -115.25
C LEU A 194 -49.52 41.68 -113.79
N ASN A 195 -50.80 42.01 -113.55
CA ASN A 195 -51.38 41.98 -112.20
C ASN A 195 -51.32 40.57 -111.60
N THR A 196 -51.78 39.53 -112.30
CA THR A 196 -51.70 38.15 -111.76
C THR A 196 -50.26 37.70 -111.47
N ARG A 197 -49.26 38.16 -112.25
CA ARG A 197 -47.83 37.95 -111.94
C ARG A 197 -47.35 38.76 -110.75
N LEU A 198 -47.83 39.99 -110.59
CA LEU A 198 -47.50 40.85 -109.45
C LEU A 198 -48.12 40.29 -108.16
N ASP A 199 -49.37 39.83 -108.20
CA ASP A 199 -50.04 39.15 -107.09
C ASP A 199 -49.30 37.85 -106.70
N GLN A 200 -48.86 37.05 -107.69
CA GLN A 200 -48.02 35.87 -107.47
C GLN A 200 -46.67 36.22 -106.84
N LEU A 201 -45.99 37.27 -107.31
CA LEU A 201 -44.71 37.73 -106.74
C LEU A 201 -44.88 38.31 -105.34
N VAL A 202 -46.00 38.98 -105.04
CA VAL A 202 -46.34 39.44 -103.69
C VAL A 202 -46.61 38.25 -102.78
N HIS A 203 -47.35 37.23 -103.23
CA HIS A 203 -47.57 35.99 -102.47
C HIS A 203 -46.25 35.28 -102.16
N GLN A 204 -45.38 35.08 -103.17
CA GLN A 204 -44.06 34.49 -102.97
C GLN A 204 -43.17 35.31 -102.03
N THR A 205 -43.23 36.65 -102.12
CA THR A 205 -42.50 37.55 -101.22
C THR A 205 -43.02 37.45 -99.78
N GLN A 206 -44.33 37.31 -99.60
CA GLN A 206 -44.96 37.12 -98.29
C GLN A 206 -44.61 35.75 -97.69
N GLU A 207 -44.72 34.67 -98.47
CA GLU A 207 -44.36 33.31 -98.04
C GLU A 207 -42.88 33.21 -97.64
N LEU A 208 -41.97 33.79 -98.42
CA LEU A 208 -40.55 33.89 -98.06
C LEU A 208 -40.31 34.76 -96.82
N THR A 209 -41.09 35.83 -96.63
CA THR A 209 -40.99 36.69 -95.43
C THR A 209 -41.47 35.95 -94.19
N ASP A 210 -42.57 35.22 -94.26
CA ASP A 210 -43.12 34.45 -93.15
C ASP A 210 -42.24 33.24 -92.81
N GLN A 211 -41.66 32.58 -93.81
CA GLN A 211 -40.66 31.53 -93.60
C GLN A 211 -39.40 32.08 -92.92
N LEU A 212 -38.88 33.24 -93.37
CA LEU A 212 -37.72 33.90 -92.75
C LEU A 212 -38.03 34.37 -91.32
N GLN A 213 -39.25 34.85 -91.03
CA GLN A 213 -39.69 35.13 -89.67
C GLN A 213 -39.79 33.87 -88.80
N LYS A 214 -40.27 32.75 -89.36
CA LYS A 214 -40.35 31.47 -88.67
C LYS A 214 -38.96 30.95 -88.33
N GLU A 215 -38.03 30.94 -89.28
CA GLU A 215 -36.64 30.52 -89.07
C GLU A 215 -35.93 31.40 -88.03
N ARG A 216 -36.17 32.72 -88.03
CA ARG A 216 -35.68 33.62 -86.96
C ARG A 216 -36.21 33.23 -85.58
N LYS A 217 -37.52 32.99 -85.44
CA LYS A 217 -38.15 32.58 -84.18
C LYS A 217 -37.65 31.21 -83.71
N GLU A 218 -37.45 30.26 -84.62
CA GLU A 218 -36.88 28.96 -84.31
C GLU A 218 -35.40 29.05 -83.89
N PHE A 219 -34.60 29.90 -84.53
CA PHE A 219 -33.22 30.17 -84.15
C PHE A 219 -33.14 30.85 -82.77
N GLU A 220 -33.94 31.90 -82.54
CA GLU A 220 -34.02 32.61 -81.25
C GLU A 220 -34.47 31.68 -80.12
N GLN A 221 -35.41 30.77 -80.39
CA GLN A 221 -35.85 29.75 -79.43
C GLN A 221 -34.77 28.69 -79.16
N LYS A 222 -34.01 28.24 -80.19
CA LYS A 222 -32.87 27.31 -80.02
C LYS A 222 -31.77 27.97 -79.18
N PHE A 223 -31.34 29.18 -79.57
CA PHE A 223 -30.36 29.98 -78.84
C PHE A 223 -30.79 30.21 -77.38
N SER A 224 -32.07 30.52 -77.13
CA SER A 224 -32.60 30.71 -75.77
C SER A 224 -32.55 29.43 -74.92
N ARG A 225 -32.80 28.26 -75.51
CA ARG A 225 -32.68 26.96 -74.83
C ARG A 225 -31.21 26.62 -74.55
N GLU A 226 -30.35 26.77 -75.53
CA GLU A 226 -28.90 26.49 -75.41
C GLU A 226 -28.25 27.43 -74.40
N HIS A 227 -28.57 28.73 -74.42
CA HIS A 227 -28.13 29.70 -73.42
C HIS A 227 -28.81 29.52 -72.04
N GLY A 228 -29.94 28.81 -71.97
CA GLY A 228 -30.49 28.29 -70.72
C GLY A 228 -29.61 27.18 -70.14
N ALA A 229 -29.46 26.09 -70.89
CA ALA A 229 -28.68 24.91 -70.50
C ALA A 229 -27.21 25.26 -70.16
N MET A 230 -26.56 26.15 -70.91
CA MET A 230 -25.19 26.61 -70.60
C MET A 230 -25.11 27.41 -69.29
N ARG A 231 -26.17 28.14 -68.90
CA ARG A 231 -26.22 28.85 -67.61
C ARG A 231 -26.53 27.89 -66.46
N GLU A 232 -27.40 26.90 -66.68
CA GLU A 232 -27.66 25.82 -65.72
C GLU A 232 -26.39 25.00 -65.46
N GLN A 233 -25.66 24.61 -66.52
CA GLN A 233 -24.38 23.92 -66.39
C GLN A 233 -23.32 24.76 -65.66
N LEU A 234 -23.22 26.06 -65.96
CA LEU A 234 -22.34 26.97 -65.23
C LEU A 234 -22.72 27.08 -63.75
N GLN A 235 -24.01 27.17 -63.43
CA GLN A 235 -24.51 27.23 -62.06
C GLN A 235 -24.18 25.93 -61.29
N VAL A 236 -24.35 24.76 -61.91
CA VAL A 236 -23.94 23.47 -61.35
C VAL A 236 -22.43 23.44 -61.11
N HIS A 237 -21.61 23.85 -62.07
CA HIS A 237 -20.15 23.90 -61.88
C HIS A 237 -19.72 24.85 -60.76
N ILE A 238 -20.36 26.02 -60.62
CA ILE A 238 -20.12 26.94 -59.49
C ILE A 238 -20.47 26.27 -58.16
N GLN A 239 -21.60 25.56 -58.09
CA GLN A 239 -22.01 24.84 -56.88
C GLN A 239 -21.06 23.67 -56.55
N THR A 240 -20.64 22.87 -57.54
CA THR A 240 -19.65 21.80 -57.36
C THR A 240 -18.30 22.35 -56.88
N ILE A 241 -17.82 23.45 -57.46
CA ILE A 241 -16.59 24.11 -57.01
C ILE A 241 -16.75 24.64 -55.57
N GLY A 242 -17.91 25.20 -55.23
CA GLY A 242 -18.23 25.63 -53.86
C GLY A 242 -18.13 24.47 -52.86
N ILE A 243 -18.79 23.35 -53.14
CA ILE A 243 -18.77 22.13 -52.31
C ILE A 243 -17.33 21.61 -52.14
N LEU A 244 -16.59 21.44 -53.24
CA LEU A 244 -15.20 20.96 -53.20
C LEU A 244 -14.26 21.90 -52.44
N VAL A 245 -14.52 23.22 -52.43
CA VAL A 245 -13.75 24.19 -51.65
C VAL A 245 -14.09 24.12 -50.16
N SER A 246 -15.36 23.94 -49.78
CA SER A 246 -15.73 23.68 -48.37
C SER A 246 -15.17 22.36 -47.87
N GLU A 247 -15.35 21.25 -48.61
CA GLU A 247 -14.82 19.93 -48.25
C GLU A 247 -13.30 19.97 -48.11
N LYS A 248 -12.59 20.62 -49.03
CA LYS A 248 -11.13 20.81 -48.92
C LYS A 248 -10.75 21.61 -47.68
N SER A 249 -11.49 22.66 -47.33
CA SER A 249 -11.22 23.47 -46.14
C SER A 249 -11.46 22.67 -44.86
N GLU A 250 -12.55 21.91 -44.79
CA GLU A 250 -12.91 21.06 -43.65
C GLU A 250 -11.89 19.92 -43.47
N LEU A 251 -11.53 19.22 -44.55
CA LEU A 251 -10.49 18.19 -44.55
C LEU A 251 -9.12 18.75 -44.15
N GLN A 252 -8.76 19.96 -44.60
CA GLN A 252 -7.51 20.61 -44.22
C GLN A 252 -7.49 20.98 -42.72
N THR A 253 -8.62 21.47 -42.18
CA THR A 253 -8.77 21.74 -40.73
C THR A 253 -8.75 20.46 -39.90
N ALA A 254 -9.46 19.41 -40.32
CA ALA A 254 -9.47 18.12 -39.66
C ALA A 254 -8.08 17.45 -39.67
N LEU A 255 -7.33 17.55 -40.78
CA LEU A 255 -5.95 17.09 -40.89
C LEU A 255 -5.03 17.86 -39.94
N GLN A 256 -5.13 19.19 -39.89
CA GLN A 256 -4.33 20.02 -38.98
C GLN A 256 -4.60 19.68 -37.50
N TYR A 257 -5.88 19.54 -37.12
CA TYR A 257 -6.28 19.13 -35.78
C TYR A 257 -5.74 17.74 -35.42
N THR A 258 -5.87 16.77 -36.34
CA THR A 258 -5.37 15.40 -36.14
C THR A 258 -3.84 15.36 -36.02
N GLN A 259 -3.11 16.15 -36.82
CA GLN A 259 -1.65 16.28 -36.69
C GLN A 259 -1.23 16.93 -35.36
N GLN A 260 -1.98 17.91 -34.86
CA GLN A 260 -1.71 18.54 -33.57
C GLN A 260 -1.98 17.57 -32.41
N ALA A 261 -3.10 16.84 -32.44
CA ALA A 261 -3.43 15.80 -31.48
C ALA A 261 -2.38 14.67 -31.47
N ALA A 262 -1.91 14.24 -32.64
CA ALA A 262 -0.85 13.25 -32.76
C ALA A 262 0.47 13.74 -32.12
N ARG A 263 0.91 14.97 -32.43
CA ARG A 263 2.11 15.58 -31.81
C ARG A 263 2.00 15.69 -30.29
N GLN A 264 0.83 16.06 -29.77
CA GLN A 264 0.59 16.09 -28.33
C GLN A 264 0.71 14.68 -27.72
N LYS A 265 0.14 13.66 -28.36
CA LYS A 265 0.25 12.26 -27.88
C LYS A 265 1.67 11.71 -27.96
N THR A 266 2.49 12.14 -28.92
CA THR A 266 3.94 11.86 -28.93
C THR A 266 4.63 12.48 -27.71
N ALA A 267 4.40 13.77 -27.43
CA ALA A 267 5.00 14.45 -26.28
C ALA A 267 4.55 13.85 -24.92
N GLU A 268 3.28 13.48 -24.79
CA GLU A 268 2.77 12.76 -23.60
C GLU A 268 3.45 11.39 -23.44
N ALA A 269 3.67 10.65 -24.53
CA ALA A 269 4.38 9.37 -24.50
C ALA A 269 5.88 9.52 -24.14
N GLU A 270 6.53 10.59 -24.60
CA GLU A 270 7.90 10.95 -24.24
C GLU A 270 8.02 11.32 -22.74
N GLU A 271 7.07 12.11 -22.20
CA GLU A 271 7.02 12.39 -20.76
C GLU A 271 6.84 11.10 -19.94
N LEU A 272 5.91 10.23 -20.33
CA LEU A 272 5.68 8.95 -19.67
C LEU A 272 6.90 8.03 -19.75
N ASN A 273 7.63 8.02 -20.86
CA ASN A 273 8.88 7.27 -20.98
C ASN A 273 10.00 7.84 -20.08
N ASN A 274 10.14 9.16 -20.00
CA ASN A 274 11.10 9.81 -19.09
C ASN A 274 10.77 9.55 -17.60
N ARG A 275 9.48 9.52 -17.26
CA ARG A 275 8.99 9.11 -15.92
C ARG A 275 9.23 7.63 -15.65
N LEU A 276 9.04 6.75 -16.65
CA LEU A 276 9.39 5.34 -16.53
C LEU A 276 10.90 5.14 -16.35
N GLN A 277 11.75 5.89 -17.05
CA GLN A 277 13.21 5.78 -16.93
C GLN A 277 13.72 6.27 -15.57
N THR A 278 13.18 7.37 -15.04
CA THR A 278 13.53 7.88 -13.69
C THR A 278 13.01 6.96 -12.57
N THR A 279 11.83 6.35 -12.71
CA THR A 279 11.38 5.31 -11.76
C THR A 279 12.26 4.05 -11.82
N LYS A 280 12.67 3.58 -13.00
CA LYS A 280 13.63 2.46 -13.14
C LYS A 280 14.97 2.76 -12.47
N GLN A 281 15.51 3.97 -12.64
CA GLN A 281 16.73 4.40 -11.94
C GLN A 281 16.54 4.34 -10.42
N ARG A 282 15.43 4.88 -9.90
CA ARG A 282 15.10 4.84 -8.46
C ARG A 282 14.92 3.40 -7.93
N VAL A 283 14.35 2.48 -8.72
CA VAL A 283 14.28 1.06 -8.36
C VAL A 283 15.69 0.47 -8.25
N SER A 284 16.57 0.69 -9.23
CA SER A 284 17.96 0.19 -9.18
C SER A 284 18.78 0.77 -8.02
N GLU A 285 18.52 2.02 -7.62
CA GLU A 285 19.11 2.60 -6.41
C GLU A 285 18.55 1.94 -5.14
N LEU A 286 17.23 1.73 -5.05
CA LEU A 286 16.61 1.03 -3.93
C LEU A 286 17.14 -0.41 -3.80
N GLU A 287 17.27 -1.15 -4.91
CA GLU A 287 17.89 -2.48 -4.94
C GLU A 287 19.35 -2.46 -4.43
N ARG A 288 20.14 -1.45 -4.83
CA ARG A 288 21.51 -1.26 -4.33
C ARG A 288 21.53 -0.94 -2.83
N THR A 289 20.63 -0.10 -2.34
CA THR A 289 20.53 0.18 -0.88
C THR A 289 20.06 -1.04 -0.10
N LEU A 290 19.09 -1.80 -0.61
CA LEU A 290 18.59 -3.04 0.01
C LEU A 290 19.69 -4.11 0.07
N SER A 291 20.50 -4.25 -0.99
CA SER A 291 21.68 -5.11 -0.99
C SER A 291 22.71 -4.68 0.06
N THR A 292 22.97 -3.36 0.17
CA THR A 292 23.88 -2.79 1.17
C THR A 292 23.38 -2.98 2.61
N VAL A 293 22.08 -2.81 2.85
CA VAL A 293 21.45 -3.11 4.16
C VAL A 293 21.46 -4.61 4.44
N SER A 294 21.30 -5.47 3.44
CA SER A 294 21.40 -6.93 3.61
C SER A 294 22.82 -7.39 3.98
N THR A 295 23.87 -6.78 3.42
CA THR A 295 25.25 -7.09 3.81
C THR A 295 25.59 -6.54 5.18
N GLN A 296 25.12 -5.34 5.53
CA GLN A 296 25.25 -4.77 6.88
C GLN A 296 24.51 -5.62 7.94
N GLN A 297 23.28 -6.05 7.68
CA GLN A 297 22.55 -6.96 8.59
C GLN A 297 23.33 -8.26 8.80
N LYS A 298 23.83 -8.89 7.72
CA LYS A 298 24.67 -10.10 7.81
C LYS A 298 25.98 -9.87 8.56
N GLN A 299 26.47 -8.63 8.65
CA GLN A 299 27.64 -8.28 9.46
C GLN A 299 27.25 -8.11 10.94
N PHE A 300 26.17 -7.39 11.25
CA PHE A 300 25.65 -7.30 12.63
C PHE A 300 25.22 -8.67 13.19
N ASP A 301 24.65 -9.55 12.37
CA ASP A 301 24.31 -10.93 12.76
C ASP A 301 25.55 -11.77 13.11
N ARG A 302 26.72 -11.48 12.51
CA ARG A 302 28.00 -12.12 12.86
C ARG A 302 28.55 -11.55 14.16
N GLN A 303 28.59 -10.22 14.28
CA GLN A 303 29.05 -9.52 15.48
C GLN A 303 28.21 -9.89 16.71
N ASN A 304 26.89 -9.99 16.59
CA ASN A 304 26.02 -10.50 17.65
C ASN A 304 26.39 -11.95 18.02
N LYS A 305 26.60 -12.84 17.05
CA LYS A 305 27.04 -14.24 17.31
C LYS A 305 28.46 -14.35 17.84
N GLU A 306 29.27 -13.31 17.76
CA GLU A 306 30.59 -13.20 18.39
C GLU A 306 30.43 -12.73 19.83
N LEU A 307 29.68 -11.64 20.06
CA LEU A 307 29.33 -11.14 21.40
C LEU A 307 28.57 -12.17 22.26
N GLU A 308 27.71 -13.00 21.66
CA GLU A 308 27.05 -14.11 22.37
C GLU A 308 28.03 -15.18 22.84
N LYS A 309 29.04 -15.52 22.03
CA LYS A 309 30.10 -16.45 22.42
C LYS A 309 30.98 -15.83 23.51
N GLU A 310 31.32 -14.55 23.40
CA GLU A 310 32.08 -13.85 24.43
C GLU A 310 31.31 -13.79 25.76
N ARG A 311 30.02 -13.44 25.73
CA ARG A 311 29.10 -13.50 26.88
C ARG A 311 29.10 -14.89 27.53
N ASP A 312 29.00 -15.96 26.75
CA ASP A 312 28.88 -17.32 27.28
C ASP A 312 30.23 -17.89 27.73
N ASN A 313 31.34 -17.52 27.07
CA ASN A 313 32.70 -17.75 27.57
C ASN A 313 32.94 -17.04 28.91
N LEU A 314 32.53 -15.77 29.04
CA LEU A 314 32.63 -15.01 30.29
C LEU A 314 31.75 -15.60 31.40
N ARG A 315 30.55 -16.13 31.08
CA ARG A 315 29.72 -16.88 32.03
C ARG A 315 30.41 -18.15 32.53
N LEU A 316 31.03 -18.91 31.63
CA LEU A 316 31.81 -20.11 32.00
C LEU A 316 33.03 -19.75 32.86
N GLU A 317 33.72 -18.64 32.55
CA GLU A 317 34.85 -18.15 33.35
C GLU A 317 34.41 -17.65 34.74
N VAL A 318 33.27 -16.95 34.84
CA VAL A 318 32.68 -16.57 36.13
C VAL A 318 32.30 -17.79 36.96
N LEU A 319 31.73 -18.84 36.36
CA LEU A 319 31.46 -20.11 37.06
C LEU A 319 32.76 -20.79 37.53
N ARG A 320 33.80 -20.80 36.69
CA ARG A 320 35.13 -21.36 37.03
C ARG A 320 35.77 -20.61 38.20
N LEU A 321 35.73 -19.28 38.18
CA LEU A 321 36.26 -18.42 39.25
C LEU A 321 35.45 -18.53 40.53
N ASN A 322 34.12 -18.70 40.45
CA ASN A 322 33.27 -18.91 41.62
C ASN A 322 33.59 -20.26 42.30
N ASN A 323 33.71 -21.35 41.52
CA ASN A 323 34.11 -22.66 42.05
C ASN A 323 35.47 -22.60 42.76
N LEU A 324 36.47 -21.94 42.17
CA LEU A 324 37.78 -21.72 42.82
C LEU A 324 37.70 -20.83 44.06
N SER A 325 36.75 -19.88 44.11
CA SER A 325 36.51 -19.08 45.30
C SER A 325 35.91 -19.91 46.43
N GLU A 326 34.94 -20.79 46.14
CA GLU A 326 34.37 -21.72 47.12
C GLU A 326 35.39 -22.76 47.58
N GLU A 327 36.21 -23.34 46.68
CA GLU A 327 37.33 -24.22 47.05
C GLU A 327 38.33 -23.51 47.98
N SER A 328 38.64 -22.23 47.71
CA SER A 328 39.54 -21.44 48.55
C SER A 328 38.93 -21.10 49.92
N LYS A 329 37.62 -20.80 49.99
CA LYS A 329 36.88 -20.61 51.24
C LYS A 329 36.82 -21.91 52.06
N GLN A 330 36.58 -23.05 51.40
CA GLN A 330 36.56 -24.38 51.99
C GLN A 330 37.93 -24.70 52.62
N GLN A 331 39.03 -24.53 51.88
CA GLN A 331 40.38 -24.71 52.41
C GLN A 331 40.69 -23.75 53.57
N SER A 332 40.24 -22.49 53.48
CA SER A 332 40.42 -21.51 54.56
C SER A 332 39.64 -21.87 55.82
N SER A 333 38.43 -22.42 55.70
CA SER A 333 37.63 -22.88 56.84
C SER A 333 38.22 -24.14 57.47
N GLU A 334 38.70 -25.09 56.67
CA GLU A 334 39.38 -26.31 57.14
C GLU A 334 40.68 -25.99 57.89
N LEU A 335 41.52 -25.08 57.36
CA LEU A 335 42.72 -24.62 58.05
C LEU A 335 42.40 -23.85 59.34
N SER A 336 41.34 -23.04 59.34
CA SER A 336 40.88 -22.32 60.54
C SER A 336 40.38 -23.28 61.62
N GLU A 337 39.66 -24.32 61.23
CA GLU A 337 39.16 -25.37 62.11
C GLU A 337 40.29 -26.25 62.67
N GLN A 338 41.28 -26.65 61.84
CA GLN A 338 42.49 -27.32 62.31
C GLN A 338 43.25 -26.45 63.32
N LEU A 339 43.40 -25.15 63.06
CA LEU A 339 44.09 -24.22 63.96
C LEU A 339 43.32 -24.00 65.27
N ARG A 340 41.97 -23.99 65.21
CA ARG A 340 41.08 -24.02 66.39
C ARG A 340 41.26 -25.30 67.21
N GLN A 341 41.29 -26.46 66.56
CA GLN A 341 41.51 -27.76 67.22
C GLN A 341 42.90 -27.83 67.86
N ILE A 342 43.96 -27.40 67.17
CA ILE A 342 45.32 -27.32 67.71
C ILE A 342 45.38 -26.36 68.90
N THR A 343 44.65 -25.25 68.86
CA THR A 343 44.57 -24.29 69.98
C THR A 343 43.86 -24.89 71.19
N GLN A 344 42.75 -25.63 70.98
CA GLN A 344 42.05 -26.34 72.05
C GLN A 344 42.88 -27.50 72.62
N ALA A 345 43.59 -28.27 71.77
CA ALA A 345 44.52 -29.31 72.20
C ALA A 345 45.68 -28.73 73.01
N ASN A 346 46.25 -27.57 72.62
CA ASN A 346 47.25 -26.87 73.41
C ASN A 346 46.70 -26.34 74.74
N ALA A 347 45.45 -25.88 74.79
CA ALA A 347 44.80 -25.48 76.04
C ALA A 347 44.57 -26.69 76.98
N ALA A 348 44.12 -27.82 76.43
CA ALA A 348 43.97 -29.08 77.18
C ALA A 348 45.31 -29.61 77.68
N MET A 349 46.35 -29.66 76.83
CA MET A 349 47.70 -30.05 77.22
C MET A 349 48.31 -29.10 78.25
N ARG A 350 47.97 -27.80 78.25
CA ARG A 350 48.39 -26.89 79.33
C ARG A 350 47.72 -27.23 80.65
N LEU A 351 46.40 -27.47 80.65
CA LEU A 351 45.69 -27.90 81.86
C LEU A 351 46.18 -29.27 82.36
N GLU A 352 46.53 -30.19 81.46
CA GLU A 352 47.14 -31.46 81.79
C GLU A 352 48.58 -31.30 82.29
N VAL A 353 49.37 -30.38 81.73
CA VAL A 353 50.71 -30.02 82.24
C VAL A 353 50.63 -29.31 83.60
N ASP A 354 49.58 -28.53 83.87
CA ASP A 354 49.34 -27.90 85.18
C ASP A 354 48.88 -28.94 86.22
N ASP A 355 48.08 -29.94 85.82
CA ASP A 355 47.69 -31.04 86.70
C ASP A 355 48.83 -32.03 86.90
N LEU A 356 49.62 -32.30 85.88
CA LEU A 356 50.88 -33.05 85.96
C LEU A 356 51.93 -32.30 86.76
N HIS A 357 51.99 -30.97 86.76
CA HIS A 357 52.85 -30.21 87.68
C HIS A 357 52.38 -30.36 89.12
N LYS A 358 51.07 -30.24 89.43
CA LYS A 358 50.56 -30.48 90.80
C LYS A 358 50.78 -31.92 91.24
N ARG A 359 50.59 -32.88 90.34
CA ARG A 359 50.91 -34.29 90.57
C ARG A 359 52.41 -34.54 90.66
N LEU A 360 53.27 -33.77 89.99
CA LEU A 360 54.72 -33.86 90.08
C LEU A 360 55.21 -33.21 91.37
N GLU A 361 54.71 -32.04 91.81
CA GLU A 361 54.98 -31.50 93.14
C GLU A 361 54.54 -32.49 94.23
N MET A 362 53.36 -33.10 94.07
CA MET A 362 52.86 -34.13 94.98
C MET A 362 53.64 -35.45 94.88
N ALA A 363 54.12 -35.83 93.69
CA ALA A 363 54.87 -37.07 93.44
C ALA A 363 56.38 -36.91 93.59
N ASP A 364 56.90 -35.69 93.68
CA ASP A 364 58.23 -35.33 94.19
C ASP A 364 58.16 -35.24 95.71
N LEU A 365 57.06 -34.77 96.31
CA LEU A 365 56.75 -35.04 97.72
C LEU A 365 56.72 -36.55 97.98
N MET A 366 56.08 -37.34 97.11
CA MET A 366 56.06 -38.79 97.25
C MET A 366 57.33 -39.49 96.73
N LEU A 367 58.19 -38.92 95.88
CA LEU A 367 59.51 -39.50 95.52
C LEU A 367 60.60 -39.08 96.51
N GLN A 368 60.40 -37.97 97.22
CA GLN A 368 61.06 -37.70 98.50
C GLN A 368 60.65 -38.71 99.59
N GLN A 369 59.60 -39.51 99.35
CA GLN A 369 59.20 -40.70 100.13
C GLN A 369 59.50 -42.05 99.42
N TYR A 370 59.54 -42.09 98.07
CA TYR A 370 59.58 -43.29 97.22
C TYR A 370 60.78 -43.38 96.26
N SER A 371 61.80 -42.52 96.41
CA SER A 371 63.17 -42.74 95.89
C SER A 371 63.84 -44.02 96.43
N SER A 372 63.05 -44.84 97.12
CA SER A 372 63.26 -46.21 97.51
C SER A 372 63.11 -47.26 96.38
N GLN A 373 62.27 -47.08 95.33
CA GLN A 373 61.95 -48.16 94.34
C GLN A 373 61.39 -47.70 92.97
N SER A 374 61.42 -48.57 91.94
CA SER A 374 61.18 -48.24 90.50
C SER A 374 60.60 -49.38 89.60
N ASP A 375 60.26 -49.01 88.35
CA ASP A 375 60.15 -49.80 87.09
C ASP A 375 58.92 -50.70 86.74
N SER A 376 58.47 -50.68 85.46
CA SER A 376 57.47 -51.60 84.86
C SER A 376 57.31 -51.50 83.30
N PRO A 377 56.67 -52.48 82.60
CA PRO A 377 57.08 -52.88 81.24
C PRO A 377 56.13 -52.56 80.05
N SER A 378 55.23 -51.57 80.14
CA SER A 378 54.13 -51.36 79.14
C SER A 378 54.53 -51.02 77.69
N PHE A 379 55.81 -50.80 77.39
CA PHE A 379 56.26 -50.17 76.13
C PHE A 379 56.16 -51.08 74.89
N ASN A 380 56.55 -52.35 75.02
CA ASN A 380 56.85 -53.21 73.85
C ASN A 380 55.63 -53.53 72.97
N GLN A 381 54.45 -53.71 73.57
CA GLN A 381 53.24 -54.17 72.88
C GLN A 381 52.72 -53.16 71.83
N LYS A 382 53.10 -51.88 71.94
CA LYS A 382 52.64 -50.83 71.02
C LYS A 382 53.45 -50.75 69.72
N VAL A 383 54.62 -51.40 69.66
CA VAL A 383 55.49 -51.43 68.47
C VAL A 383 54.99 -52.43 67.42
N GLU A 384 54.38 -53.54 67.87
CA GLU A 384 53.99 -54.67 67.03
C GLU A 384 52.83 -54.33 66.09
N LEU A 385 51.79 -53.65 66.60
CA LEU A 385 50.62 -53.20 65.81
C LEU A 385 50.98 -52.27 64.65
N LEU A 386 52.01 -51.42 64.82
CA LEU A 386 52.45 -50.47 63.78
C LEU A 386 53.12 -51.16 62.58
N LEU A 387 53.61 -52.39 62.76
CA LEU A 387 54.21 -53.18 61.67
C LEU A 387 53.12 -53.82 60.79
N GLU A 388 52.01 -54.27 61.38
CA GLU A 388 50.88 -54.83 60.61
C GLU A 388 50.18 -53.77 59.75
N GLU A 389 49.93 -52.57 60.30
CA GLU A 389 49.33 -51.45 59.57
C GLU A 389 50.18 -51.05 58.35
N LYS A 390 51.51 -50.94 58.54
CA LYS A 390 52.47 -50.70 57.45
C LYS A 390 52.32 -51.73 56.33
N GLN A 391 52.28 -53.02 56.66
CA GLN A 391 52.20 -54.10 55.67
C GLN A 391 50.88 -54.05 54.87
N GLN A 392 49.77 -53.70 55.52
CA GLN A 392 48.49 -53.52 54.83
C GLN A 392 48.53 -52.35 53.83
N LEU A 393 49.11 -51.20 54.23
CA LEU A 393 49.27 -50.04 53.34
C LEU A 393 50.18 -50.33 52.14
N GLU A 394 51.28 -51.07 52.32
CA GLU A 394 52.16 -51.51 51.23
C GLU A 394 51.41 -52.41 50.22
N SER A 395 50.57 -53.34 50.69
CA SER A 395 49.77 -54.20 49.81
C SER A 395 48.76 -53.41 48.96
N ARG A 396 48.13 -52.38 49.54
CA ARG A 396 47.14 -51.53 48.87
C ARG A 396 47.80 -50.58 47.86
N ASN A 397 49.02 -50.12 48.15
CA ASN A 397 49.81 -49.30 47.22
C ASN A 397 50.17 -50.10 45.96
N HIS A 398 50.56 -51.37 46.10
CA HIS A 398 50.87 -52.26 44.98
C HIS A 398 49.67 -52.47 44.02
N GLN A 399 48.47 -52.68 44.56
CA GLN A 399 47.24 -52.82 43.77
C GLN A 399 46.89 -51.54 42.97
N LEU A 400 47.12 -50.36 43.56
CA LEU A 400 46.93 -49.08 42.86
C LEU A 400 47.96 -48.87 41.74
N LEU A 401 49.22 -49.26 41.96
CA LEU A 401 50.26 -49.23 40.91
C LEU A 401 49.93 -50.15 39.73
N GLU A 402 49.39 -51.35 39.98
CA GLU A 402 48.96 -52.28 38.94
C GLU A 402 47.77 -51.73 38.14
N SER A 403 46.76 -51.17 38.82
CA SER A 403 45.62 -50.51 38.16
C SER A 403 46.05 -49.33 37.27
N VAL A 404 46.99 -48.51 37.75
CA VAL A 404 47.57 -47.40 36.97
C VAL A 404 48.41 -47.88 35.78
N ALA A 405 49.02 -49.07 35.86
CA ALA A 405 49.71 -49.68 34.73
C ALA A 405 48.70 -50.16 33.66
N GLN A 406 47.63 -50.83 34.06
CA GLN A 406 46.56 -51.31 33.17
C GLN A 406 45.92 -50.14 32.39
N LEU A 407 45.50 -49.08 33.09
CA LEU A 407 44.90 -47.89 32.45
C LEU A 407 45.84 -47.18 31.45
N LYS A 408 47.17 -47.21 31.67
CA LYS A 408 48.14 -46.71 30.69
C LYS A 408 48.16 -47.58 29.43
N THR A 409 48.17 -48.91 29.57
CA THR A 409 48.13 -49.81 28.41
C THR A 409 46.83 -49.69 27.61
N GLU A 410 45.68 -49.52 28.27
CA GLU A 410 44.41 -49.30 27.57
C GLU A 410 44.43 -48.00 26.75
N ARG A 411 44.88 -46.89 27.35
CA ARG A 411 45.07 -45.60 26.66
C ARG A 411 45.93 -45.77 25.41
N ASP A 412 47.06 -46.47 25.51
CA ASP A 412 47.98 -46.62 24.40
C ASP A 412 47.37 -47.45 23.25
N CYS A 413 46.65 -48.53 23.57
CA CYS A 413 45.86 -49.29 22.58
C CYS A 413 44.65 -48.53 21.98
N TYR A 414 44.18 -47.44 22.60
CA TYR A 414 43.22 -46.51 21.97
C TYR A 414 43.93 -45.53 21.03
N VAL A 415 45.11 -45.01 21.41
CA VAL A 415 45.92 -44.11 20.57
C VAL A 415 46.36 -44.81 19.28
N GLU A 416 46.84 -46.05 19.37
CA GLU A 416 47.22 -46.85 18.19
C GLU A 416 46.04 -47.04 17.22
N ARG A 417 44.86 -47.38 17.74
CA ARG A 417 43.64 -47.59 16.95
C ARG A 417 43.21 -46.34 16.19
N ILE A 418 43.27 -45.18 16.83
CA ILE A 418 42.95 -43.89 16.18
C ILE A 418 43.97 -43.57 15.07
N GLN A 419 45.24 -43.91 15.25
CA GLN A 419 46.25 -43.78 14.19
C GLN A 419 46.04 -44.76 13.02
N GLU A 420 45.59 -45.99 13.29
CA GLU A 420 45.24 -46.96 12.24
C GLU A 420 44.00 -46.54 11.46
N GLU A 421 42.94 -46.10 12.13
CA GLU A 421 41.75 -45.53 11.48
C GLU A 421 42.12 -44.30 10.63
N GLY A 422 42.96 -43.40 11.17
CA GLY A 422 43.51 -42.25 10.43
C GLY A 422 44.29 -42.64 9.18
N ARG A 423 45.12 -43.70 9.24
CA ARG A 423 45.80 -44.27 8.06
C ARG A 423 44.80 -44.80 7.02
N VAL A 424 43.81 -45.59 7.44
CA VAL A 424 42.78 -46.13 6.52
C VAL A 424 41.97 -45.03 5.83
N TRP A 425 41.65 -43.93 6.53
CA TRP A 425 40.98 -42.76 5.93
C TRP A 425 41.89 -42.00 4.96
N LYS A 426 43.19 -41.88 5.25
CA LYS A 426 44.18 -41.31 4.34
C LYS A 426 44.29 -42.13 3.05
N ASP A 427 44.57 -43.42 3.15
CA ASP A 427 44.73 -44.33 2.01
C ASP A 427 43.49 -44.31 1.08
N LYS A 428 42.29 -44.27 1.67
CA LYS A 428 41.02 -44.17 0.94
C LYS A 428 40.85 -42.83 0.23
N THR A 429 41.36 -41.75 0.80
CA THR A 429 41.33 -40.40 0.19
C THR A 429 42.29 -40.34 -1.00
N GLU A 430 43.51 -40.87 -0.85
CA GLU A 430 44.49 -40.97 -1.94
C GLU A 430 43.98 -41.88 -3.08
N GLN A 431 43.29 -42.98 -2.77
CA GLN A 431 42.66 -43.84 -3.78
C GLN A 431 41.56 -43.12 -4.58
N LEU A 432 40.75 -42.28 -3.94
CA LEU A 432 39.72 -41.47 -4.64
C LEU A 432 40.37 -40.40 -5.52
N LEU A 433 41.42 -39.73 -5.03
CA LEU A 433 42.19 -38.75 -5.79
C LEU A 433 42.77 -39.38 -7.08
N ALA A 434 43.33 -40.58 -6.97
CA ALA A 434 43.87 -41.32 -8.11
C ALA A 434 42.80 -41.70 -9.16
N GLN A 435 41.58 -42.04 -8.72
CA GLN A 435 40.47 -42.30 -9.65
C GLN A 435 40.03 -41.03 -10.40
N VAL A 436 39.96 -39.89 -9.71
CA VAL A 436 39.64 -38.59 -10.35
C VAL A 436 40.71 -38.21 -11.37
N SER A 437 42.00 -38.43 -11.06
CA SER A 437 43.10 -38.20 -12.01
C SER A 437 42.97 -39.04 -13.28
N LEU A 438 42.70 -40.35 -13.16
CA LEU A 438 42.54 -41.23 -14.32
C LEU A 438 41.36 -40.81 -15.21
N VAL A 439 40.22 -40.43 -14.61
CA VAL A 439 39.04 -39.96 -15.36
C VAL A 439 39.31 -38.62 -16.05
N ALA A 440 40.10 -37.73 -15.45
CA ALA A 440 40.54 -36.48 -16.09
C ALA A 440 41.42 -36.77 -17.31
N GLU A 441 42.40 -37.67 -17.19
CA GLU A 441 43.25 -38.07 -18.32
C GLU A 441 42.45 -38.77 -19.45
N GLU A 442 41.44 -39.60 -19.11
CA GLU A 442 40.54 -40.22 -20.09
C GLU A 442 39.68 -39.18 -20.83
N ARG A 443 39.15 -38.18 -20.11
CA ARG A 443 38.45 -37.03 -20.71
C ARG A 443 39.35 -36.30 -21.70
N ASP A 444 40.59 -36.02 -21.33
CA ASP A 444 41.50 -35.22 -22.16
C ASP A 444 41.97 -36.00 -23.40
N ARG A 445 42.16 -37.33 -23.29
CA ARG A 445 42.35 -38.21 -24.46
C ARG A 445 41.16 -38.18 -25.42
N ASN A 446 39.92 -38.18 -24.90
CA ASN A 446 38.72 -38.10 -25.72
C ASN A 446 38.58 -36.73 -26.43
N ILE A 447 38.91 -35.63 -25.75
CA ILE A 447 38.91 -34.28 -26.35
C ILE A 447 39.87 -34.23 -27.55
N ASN A 448 41.11 -34.70 -27.37
CA ASN A 448 42.10 -34.75 -28.46
C ASN A 448 41.59 -35.60 -29.64
N ARG A 449 40.94 -36.74 -29.37
CA ARG A 449 40.43 -37.63 -30.42
C ARG A 449 39.25 -37.03 -31.20
N VAL A 450 38.45 -36.16 -30.59
CA VAL A 450 37.41 -35.40 -31.32
C VAL A 450 38.05 -34.40 -32.28
N GLN A 451 39.05 -33.65 -31.83
CA GLN A 451 39.75 -32.65 -32.65
C GLN A 451 40.45 -33.28 -33.89
N GLU A 452 41.04 -34.48 -33.74
CA GLU A 452 41.60 -35.24 -34.86
C GLU A 452 40.54 -35.60 -35.92
N LEU A 453 39.32 -35.93 -35.51
CA LEU A 453 38.23 -36.32 -36.41
C LEU A 453 37.64 -35.10 -37.13
N GLU A 454 37.50 -33.97 -36.43
CA GLU A 454 37.05 -32.69 -37.00
C GLU A 454 38.00 -32.21 -38.11
N ALA A 455 39.31 -32.31 -37.89
CA ALA A 455 40.32 -31.97 -38.91
C ALA A 455 40.20 -32.87 -40.16
N SER A 456 40.05 -34.19 -39.97
CA SER A 456 39.94 -35.14 -41.08
C SER A 456 38.68 -34.94 -41.95
N ILE A 457 37.58 -34.46 -41.37
CA ILE A 457 36.35 -34.13 -42.12
C ILE A 457 36.58 -32.95 -43.07
N LEU A 458 37.33 -31.93 -42.64
CA LEU A 458 37.64 -30.75 -43.46
C LEU A 458 38.53 -31.09 -44.66
N GLU A 459 39.48 -32.02 -44.52
CA GLU A 459 40.32 -32.46 -45.65
C GLU A 459 39.49 -33.16 -46.74
N LEU A 460 38.58 -34.05 -46.34
CA LEU A 460 37.71 -34.80 -47.27
C LEU A 460 36.76 -33.89 -48.06
N GLN A 461 36.25 -32.82 -47.44
CA GLN A 461 35.37 -31.85 -48.11
C GLN A 461 36.10 -31.10 -49.22
N ASN A 462 37.37 -30.73 -49.01
CA ASN A 462 38.18 -30.04 -50.02
C ASN A 462 38.53 -30.95 -51.22
N ALA A 463 38.78 -32.24 -50.99
CA ALA A 463 39.11 -33.19 -52.05
C ALA A 463 37.96 -33.41 -53.06
N ALA A 464 36.71 -33.39 -52.58
CA ALA A 464 35.53 -33.63 -53.42
C ALA A 464 35.30 -32.55 -54.49
N ALA A 465 35.68 -31.30 -54.21
CA ALA A 465 35.44 -30.15 -55.10
C ALA A 465 36.29 -30.18 -56.39
N LEU A 466 37.45 -30.85 -56.37
CA LEU A 466 38.36 -30.89 -57.52
C LEU A 466 37.88 -31.83 -58.63
N LEU A 467 37.30 -32.98 -58.26
CA LEU A 467 36.82 -34.01 -59.21
C LEU A 467 35.62 -33.55 -60.05
N SER A 468 34.98 -32.43 -59.68
CA SER A 468 33.86 -31.85 -60.44
C SER A 468 34.31 -31.18 -61.76
N ALA A 469 35.56 -30.71 -61.83
CA ALA A 469 36.02 -29.80 -62.89
C ALA A 469 36.52 -30.50 -64.18
N GLU A 470 36.80 -31.80 -64.13
CA GLU A 470 37.55 -32.52 -65.19
C GLU A 470 36.65 -33.24 -66.21
N LYS A 471 35.37 -32.85 -66.33
CA LYS A 471 34.33 -33.69 -66.97
C LYS A 471 33.58 -33.10 -68.16
N GLU A 472 34.00 -31.95 -68.70
CA GLU A 472 33.21 -31.16 -69.68
C GLU A 472 33.86 -30.98 -71.08
N ALA A 473 34.63 -31.95 -71.62
CA ALA A 473 35.30 -31.75 -72.92
C ALA A 473 35.57 -33.00 -73.79
N GLN A 474 34.62 -33.44 -74.65
CA GLN A 474 34.89 -34.20 -75.91
C GLN A 474 33.66 -34.45 -76.85
N ASP A 475 33.95 -34.69 -78.15
CA ASP A 475 33.19 -35.42 -79.24
C ASP A 475 32.49 -34.67 -80.43
N ASP A 476 32.66 -35.18 -81.69
CA ASP A 476 31.80 -34.97 -82.91
C ASP A 476 32.22 -35.77 -84.24
N ALA A 477 31.34 -35.87 -85.29
CA ALA A 477 31.55 -36.20 -86.78
C ALA A 477 30.93 -37.48 -87.50
N GLU A 478 30.69 -37.49 -88.86
CA GLU A 478 29.79 -38.47 -89.62
C GLU A 478 30.18 -39.22 -90.98
N PRO A 479 30.17 -38.66 -92.23
CA PRO A 479 29.12 -39.02 -93.27
C PRO A 479 29.37 -39.73 -94.67
N GLN A 480 28.42 -40.63 -95.07
CA GLN A 480 27.69 -40.81 -96.40
C GLN A 480 28.22 -41.63 -97.67
N PRO A 481 27.83 -41.43 -99.00
CA PRO A 481 26.96 -42.40 -99.77
C PRO A 481 27.19 -42.70 -101.32
N SER A 482 26.27 -43.47 -101.98
CA SER A 482 25.95 -43.66 -103.46
C SER A 482 26.79 -44.64 -104.34
N GLY A 483 26.48 -45.09 -105.60
CA GLY A 483 25.39 -44.98 -106.65
C GLY A 483 25.96 -45.17 -108.11
N PRO A 484 25.28 -45.23 -109.30
CA PRO A 484 23.89 -45.52 -109.80
C PRO A 484 23.84 -46.84 -110.69
N SER A 485 23.20 -47.12 -111.88
CA SER A 485 22.41 -46.45 -112.97
C SER A 485 21.59 -47.46 -113.88
N ALA A 486 20.96 -47.05 -115.03
CA ALA A 486 19.89 -47.78 -115.80
C ALA A 486 19.95 -47.75 -117.40
N GLY A 487 18.98 -48.36 -118.17
CA GLY A 487 19.01 -48.46 -119.68
C GLY A 487 17.71 -48.86 -120.48
N GLU A 488 17.76 -49.87 -121.38
CA GLU A 488 16.59 -50.45 -122.12
C GLU A 488 16.14 -51.79 -121.52
N VAL A 489 17.08 -52.44 -120.83
CA VAL A 489 16.79 -53.11 -119.57
C VAL A 489 15.75 -52.27 -118.80
N ALA A 490 15.91 -50.95 -118.67
CA ALA A 490 14.96 -50.06 -117.97
C ALA A 490 13.63 -49.72 -118.65
N LEU A 491 13.08 -50.62 -119.48
CA LEU A 491 11.63 -50.72 -119.67
C LEU A 491 11.06 -52.07 -119.21
N GLN A 492 11.82 -53.17 -119.36
CA GLN A 492 11.56 -54.40 -118.61
C GLN A 492 11.78 -54.18 -117.09
N GLU A 493 12.82 -53.43 -116.72
CA GLU A 493 13.03 -52.83 -115.40
C GLU A 493 12.19 -51.56 -115.19
N ALA A 494 11.55 -50.92 -116.18
CA ALA A 494 10.49 -49.96 -115.78
C ALA A 494 9.36 -50.72 -115.10
N LEU A 495 8.93 -51.86 -115.66
CA LEU A 495 7.89 -52.70 -115.05
C LEU A 495 8.40 -53.54 -113.87
N SER A 496 9.63 -54.06 -113.91
CA SER A 496 10.19 -54.80 -112.77
C SER A 496 10.71 -53.89 -111.67
N SER A 497 11.19 -52.67 -111.97
CA SER A 497 11.43 -51.63 -110.95
C SER A 497 10.11 -51.08 -110.45
N LEU A 498 9.08 -50.77 -111.25
CA LEU A 498 7.77 -50.40 -110.69
C LEU A 498 7.17 -51.51 -109.79
N GLN A 499 7.38 -52.80 -110.12
CA GLN A 499 6.98 -53.90 -109.25
C GLN A 499 7.90 -54.07 -108.03
N GLN A 500 9.22 -53.87 -108.16
CA GLN A 500 10.20 -53.94 -107.08
C GLN A 500 10.15 -52.71 -106.17
N GLU A 501 9.77 -51.54 -106.68
CA GLU A 501 9.43 -50.29 -105.99
C GLU A 501 8.11 -50.46 -105.28
N LYS A 502 7.07 -51.01 -105.93
CA LYS A 502 5.83 -51.38 -105.24
C LYS A 502 6.09 -52.37 -104.12
N ASP A 503 6.92 -53.39 -104.33
CA ASP A 503 7.25 -54.38 -103.30
C ASP A 503 8.21 -53.81 -102.23
N ALA A 504 9.11 -52.89 -102.58
CA ALA A 504 9.98 -52.16 -101.65
C ALA A 504 9.20 -51.11 -100.83
N ILE A 505 8.24 -50.40 -101.42
CA ILE A 505 7.29 -49.51 -100.74
C ILE A 505 6.37 -50.34 -99.86
N ASN A 506 5.93 -51.53 -100.29
CA ASN A 506 5.23 -52.47 -99.41
C ASN A 506 6.12 -53.01 -98.29
N ALA A 507 7.43 -53.20 -98.53
CA ALA A 507 8.38 -53.62 -97.50
C ALA A 507 8.70 -52.49 -96.50
N GLN A 508 8.86 -51.25 -96.98
CA GLN A 508 9.02 -50.03 -96.19
C GLN A 508 7.76 -49.72 -95.40
N TYR A 509 6.57 -49.82 -96.00
CA TYR A 509 5.30 -49.69 -95.29
C TYR A 509 5.12 -50.77 -94.22
N ARG A 510 5.51 -52.03 -94.50
CA ARG A 510 5.56 -53.11 -93.49
C ARG A 510 6.69 -52.94 -92.47
N ALA A 511 7.73 -52.17 -92.74
CA ALA A 511 8.73 -51.78 -91.77
C ALA A 511 8.14 -50.70 -90.87
N GLN A 512 7.71 -49.56 -91.44
CA GLN A 512 7.03 -48.46 -90.77
C GLN A 512 5.84 -48.90 -89.91
N LEU A 513 5.04 -49.90 -90.33
CA LEU A 513 3.99 -50.48 -89.50
C LEU A 513 4.53 -51.23 -88.27
N ARG A 514 5.64 -51.98 -88.39
CA ARG A 514 6.31 -52.62 -87.25
C ARG A 514 7.00 -51.59 -86.37
N ASP A 515 7.61 -50.58 -86.95
CA ASP A 515 8.29 -49.50 -86.24
C ASP A 515 7.25 -48.67 -85.44
N ASN A 516 6.10 -48.38 -86.06
CA ASN A 516 4.97 -47.73 -85.40
C ASN A 516 4.30 -48.63 -84.34
N GLU A 517 4.23 -49.95 -84.55
CA GLU A 517 3.78 -50.91 -83.55
C GLU A 517 4.77 -50.99 -82.36
N GLN A 518 6.08 -50.96 -82.61
CA GLN A 518 7.12 -50.91 -81.58
C GLN A 518 7.08 -49.59 -80.80
N LEU A 519 6.93 -48.46 -81.48
CA LEU A 519 6.73 -47.15 -80.85
C LEU A 519 5.45 -47.12 -80.01
N SER A 520 4.34 -47.70 -80.50
CA SER A 520 3.08 -47.79 -79.76
C SER A 520 3.22 -48.63 -78.48
N ARG A 521 3.98 -49.74 -78.54
CA ARG A 521 4.32 -50.55 -77.35
C ARG A 521 5.20 -49.77 -76.38
N LEU A 522 6.21 -49.05 -76.87
CA LEU A 522 7.09 -48.21 -76.05
C LEU A 522 6.31 -47.06 -75.38
N CYS A 523 5.35 -46.44 -76.07
CA CYS A 523 4.44 -45.47 -75.49
C CYS A 523 3.60 -46.09 -74.36
N ALA A 524 3.00 -47.26 -74.57
CA ALA A 524 2.24 -47.96 -73.52
C ALA A 524 3.13 -48.38 -72.31
N GLU A 525 4.37 -48.80 -72.54
CA GLU A 525 5.36 -49.08 -71.47
C GLU A 525 5.77 -47.81 -70.71
N LEU A 526 5.88 -46.67 -71.39
CA LEU A 526 6.12 -45.37 -70.75
C LEU A 526 4.90 -44.86 -69.97
N GLU A 527 3.68 -44.97 -70.52
CA GLU A 527 2.42 -44.59 -69.87
C GLU A 527 2.15 -45.41 -68.60
N THR A 528 2.30 -46.73 -68.67
CA THR A 528 2.14 -47.63 -67.51
C THR A 528 3.17 -47.32 -66.42
N ARG A 529 4.45 -47.13 -66.79
CA ARG A 529 5.52 -46.74 -65.87
C ARG A 529 5.33 -45.33 -65.27
N LEU A 530 4.79 -44.39 -66.05
CA LEU A 530 4.47 -43.04 -65.56
C LEU A 530 3.32 -43.12 -64.55
N GLY A 531 2.25 -43.86 -64.85
CA GLY A 531 1.16 -44.12 -63.91
C GLY A 531 1.59 -44.90 -62.66
N GLU A 532 2.65 -45.72 -62.72
CA GLU A 532 3.28 -46.33 -61.55
C GLU A 532 4.06 -45.31 -60.70
N PHE A 533 4.76 -44.36 -61.32
CA PHE A 533 5.39 -43.25 -60.59
C PHE A 533 4.36 -42.31 -59.98
N GLU A 534 3.25 -41.99 -60.66
CA GLU A 534 2.14 -41.21 -60.12
C GLU A 534 1.56 -41.88 -58.86
N ARG A 535 1.23 -43.18 -58.93
CA ARG A 535 0.76 -43.95 -57.75
C ARG A 535 1.79 -44.02 -56.62
N GLN A 536 3.09 -44.04 -56.91
CA GLN A 536 4.14 -43.96 -55.89
C GLN A 536 4.26 -42.57 -55.26
N VAL A 537 4.03 -41.50 -56.02
CA VAL A 537 4.01 -40.12 -55.50
C VAL A 537 2.75 -39.89 -54.66
N GLU A 538 1.59 -40.34 -55.13
CA GLU A 538 0.31 -40.25 -54.41
C GLU A 538 0.36 -41.04 -53.09
N SER A 539 0.87 -42.28 -53.11
CA SER A 539 1.09 -43.07 -51.89
C SER A 539 2.02 -42.38 -50.89
N LYS A 540 3.10 -41.74 -51.35
CA LYS A 540 4.02 -40.99 -50.47
C LYS A 540 3.40 -39.71 -49.93
N ALA A 541 2.62 -39.00 -50.75
CA ALA A 541 1.90 -37.81 -50.32
C ALA A 541 0.86 -38.15 -49.23
N GLN A 542 0.17 -39.28 -49.37
CA GLN A 542 -0.74 -39.81 -48.34
C GLN A 542 0.03 -40.22 -47.07
N GLU A 543 1.13 -40.97 -47.18
CA GLU A 543 1.95 -41.31 -46.00
C GLU A 543 2.50 -40.08 -45.27
N ASP A 544 2.92 -39.03 -46.01
CA ASP A 544 3.45 -37.80 -45.42
C ASP A 544 2.35 -36.93 -44.79
N GLU A 545 1.13 -36.97 -45.33
CA GLU A 545 -0.05 -36.35 -44.72
C GLU A 545 -0.49 -37.09 -43.45
N ASP A 546 -0.48 -38.43 -43.45
CA ASP A 546 -0.74 -39.24 -42.25
C ASP A 546 0.35 -39.04 -41.19
N ARG A 547 1.62 -38.84 -41.60
CA ARG A 547 2.72 -38.43 -40.70
C ARG A 547 2.48 -37.05 -40.09
N ARG A 548 1.98 -36.07 -40.84
CA ARG A 548 1.62 -34.74 -40.29
C ARG A 548 0.53 -34.87 -39.24
N ARG A 549 -0.55 -35.59 -39.52
CA ARG A 549 -1.67 -35.79 -38.59
C ARG A 549 -1.21 -36.45 -37.29
N MET A 550 -0.41 -37.51 -37.36
CA MET A 550 0.19 -38.12 -36.17
C MET A 550 1.10 -37.15 -35.38
N LEU A 551 1.80 -36.23 -36.04
CA LEU A 551 2.61 -35.20 -35.36
C LEU A 551 1.74 -34.11 -34.72
N GLU A 552 0.64 -33.72 -35.36
CA GLU A 552 -0.34 -32.77 -34.83
C GLU A 552 -1.09 -33.35 -33.63
N ASP A 553 -1.52 -34.62 -33.70
CA ASP A 553 -2.09 -35.38 -32.58
C ASP A 553 -1.10 -35.46 -31.41
N VAL A 554 0.15 -35.88 -31.66
CA VAL A 554 1.20 -35.95 -30.62
C VAL A 554 1.53 -34.56 -30.04
N GLN A 555 1.42 -33.49 -30.83
CA GLN A 555 1.60 -32.12 -30.35
C GLN A 555 0.40 -31.64 -29.51
N SER A 556 -0.83 -32.05 -29.87
CA SER A 556 -2.06 -31.80 -29.11
C SER A 556 -2.06 -32.55 -27.77
N ASP A 557 -1.70 -33.84 -27.79
CA ASP A 557 -1.50 -34.66 -26.60
C ASP A 557 -0.41 -34.08 -25.71
N LYS A 558 0.74 -33.70 -26.28
CA LYS A 558 1.83 -33.04 -25.54
C LYS A 558 1.35 -31.74 -24.89
N ALA A 559 0.53 -30.93 -25.56
CA ALA A 559 -0.05 -29.72 -24.97
C ALA A 559 -1.04 -30.03 -23.85
N THR A 560 -1.90 -31.03 -24.03
CA THR A 560 -2.90 -31.49 -23.04
C THR A 560 -2.24 -32.09 -21.81
N ILE A 561 -1.26 -32.98 -21.98
CA ILE A 561 -0.42 -33.54 -20.92
C ILE A 561 0.36 -32.42 -20.22
N SER A 562 0.91 -31.44 -20.95
CA SER A 562 1.63 -30.31 -20.33
C SER A 562 0.70 -29.44 -19.46
N ARG A 563 -0.54 -29.19 -19.89
CA ARG A 563 -1.58 -28.51 -19.09
C ARG A 563 -1.92 -29.33 -17.84
N ALA A 564 -2.17 -30.64 -17.99
CA ALA A 564 -2.49 -31.53 -16.89
C ALA A 564 -1.33 -31.68 -15.88
N LEU A 565 -0.08 -31.73 -16.34
CA LEU A 565 1.10 -31.75 -15.47
C LEU A 565 1.28 -30.42 -14.74
N THR A 566 1.02 -29.28 -15.39
CA THR A 566 1.06 -27.95 -14.75
C THR A 566 -0.02 -27.82 -13.68
N GLN A 567 -1.25 -28.30 -13.95
CA GLN A 567 -2.32 -28.36 -12.94
C GLN A 567 -1.97 -29.30 -11.78
N ASN A 568 -1.43 -30.50 -12.06
CA ASN A 568 -0.97 -31.43 -11.02
C ASN A 568 0.20 -30.87 -10.19
N ARG A 569 1.04 -30.01 -10.78
CA ARG A 569 2.07 -29.27 -10.05
C ARG A 569 1.44 -28.21 -9.15
N ALA A 570 0.58 -27.35 -9.67
CA ALA A 570 -0.13 -26.34 -8.88
C ALA A 570 -0.93 -26.94 -7.73
N LEU A 571 -1.59 -28.10 -7.92
CA LEU A 571 -2.29 -28.83 -6.86
C LEU A 571 -1.35 -29.42 -5.80
N LYS A 572 -0.13 -29.86 -6.18
CA LYS A 572 0.90 -30.29 -5.22
C LYS A 572 1.48 -29.11 -4.45
N ASP A 573 1.71 -27.99 -5.13
CA ASP A 573 2.23 -26.76 -4.52
C ASP A 573 1.20 -26.20 -3.52
N GLN A 574 -0.09 -26.14 -3.89
CA GLN A 574 -1.20 -25.81 -2.98
C GLN A 574 -1.34 -26.80 -1.80
N LEU A 575 -1.15 -28.11 -2.04
CA LEU A 575 -1.18 -29.11 -0.96
C LEU A 575 0.02 -28.94 -0.02
N ALA A 576 1.19 -28.58 -0.52
CA ALA A 576 2.38 -28.28 0.27
C ALA A 576 2.21 -26.97 1.05
N GLU A 577 1.62 -25.92 0.46
CA GLU A 577 1.23 -24.70 1.17
C GLU A 577 0.23 -24.99 2.29
N LEU A 578 -0.80 -25.81 2.04
CA LEU A 578 -1.77 -26.21 3.06
C LEU A 578 -1.13 -27.04 4.18
N GLN A 579 -0.22 -27.97 3.85
CA GLN A 579 0.54 -28.75 4.83
C GLN A 579 1.47 -27.85 5.66
N ASN A 580 2.18 -26.92 5.03
CA ASN A 580 3.02 -25.93 5.71
C ASN A 580 2.16 -25.01 6.61
N GLY A 581 0.96 -24.63 6.15
CA GLY A 581 -0.02 -23.89 6.95
C GLY A 581 -0.49 -24.67 8.17
N PHE A 582 -0.81 -25.96 8.02
CA PHE A 582 -1.16 -26.84 9.14
C PHE A 582 0.01 -27.01 10.13
N VAL A 583 1.25 -27.16 9.66
CA VAL A 583 2.44 -27.27 10.53
C VAL A 583 2.69 -25.96 11.28
N LYS A 584 2.66 -24.81 10.59
CA LYS A 584 2.75 -23.48 11.21
C LYS A 584 1.67 -23.28 12.27
N LEU A 585 0.40 -23.47 11.91
CA LEU A 585 -0.73 -23.32 12.83
C LEU A 585 -0.65 -24.29 14.02
N THR A 586 -0.09 -25.50 13.83
CA THR A 586 0.12 -26.46 14.92
C THR A 586 1.24 -26.02 15.86
N ASN A 587 2.35 -25.50 15.32
CA ASN A 587 3.45 -24.93 16.10
C ASN A 587 2.99 -23.68 16.86
N GLU A 588 2.31 -22.74 16.18
CA GLU A 588 1.71 -21.54 16.78
C GLU A 588 0.71 -21.91 17.89
N ASN A 589 -0.15 -22.92 17.70
CA ASN A 589 -1.02 -23.40 18.77
C ASN A 589 -0.24 -24.04 19.94
N MET A 590 0.87 -24.73 19.68
CA MET A 590 1.74 -25.30 20.72
C MET A 590 2.46 -24.20 21.51
N GLU A 591 3.00 -23.19 20.83
CA GLU A 591 3.66 -22.03 21.41
C GLU A 591 2.68 -21.18 22.23
N LEU A 592 1.50 -20.86 21.69
CA LEU A 592 0.43 -20.18 22.41
C LEU A 592 -0.07 -21.00 23.62
N THR A 593 -0.21 -22.32 23.48
CA THR A 593 -0.59 -23.20 24.61
C THR A 593 0.49 -23.20 25.68
N THR A 594 1.76 -23.21 25.30
CA THR A 594 2.91 -23.17 26.22
C THR A 594 2.99 -21.83 26.93
N ALA A 595 2.83 -20.72 26.20
CA ALA A 595 2.78 -19.37 26.74
C ALA A 595 1.61 -19.18 27.73
N ILE A 596 0.42 -19.68 27.39
CA ILE A 596 -0.75 -19.68 28.29
C ILE A 596 -0.46 -20.52 29.55
N GLN A 597 0.26 -21.64 29.46
CA GLN A 597 0.65 -22.44 30.61
C GLN A 597 1.69 -21.73 31.50
N SER A 598 2.69 -21.05 30.92
CA SER A 598 3.64 -20.24 31.68
C SER A 598 2.98 -19.03 32.34
N GLU A 599 2.07 -18.32 31.65
CA GLU A 599 1.28 -17.23 32.23
C GLU A 599 0.37 -17.72 33.36
N GLN A 600 -0.25 -18.91 33.22
CA GLN A 600 -0.99 -19.53 34.32
C GLN A 600 -0.09 -19.93 35.50
N HIS A 601 1.18 -20.28 35.27
CA HIS A 601 2.15 -20.54 36.32
C HIS A 601 2.57 -19.23 37.03
N VAL A 602 2.91 -18.18 36.27
CA VAL A 602 3.23 -16.85 36.80
C VAL A 602 2.05 -16.29 37.60
N LYS A 603 0.81 -16.44 37.11
CA LYS A 603 -0.40 -16.04 37.83
C LYS A 603 -0.58 -16.80 39.16
N LYS A 604 -0.26 -18.10 39.21
CA LYS A 604 -0.28 -18.88 40.47
C LYS A 604 0.81 -18.42 41.44
N GLU A 605 2.02 -18.15 40.95
CA GLU A 605 3.13 -17.65 41.76
C GLU A 605 2.86 -16.23 42.30
N LEU A 606 2.27 -15.34 41.50
CA LEU A 606 1.81 -14.03 41.95
C LEU A 606 0.68 -14.14 42.99
N ALA A 607 -0.28 -15.05 42.79
CA ALA A 607 -1.32 -15.30 43.79
C ALA A 607 -0.75 -15.86 45.10
N ARG A 608 0.28 -16.72 45.03
CA ARG A 608 1.01 -17.27 46.18
C ARG A 608 1.70 -16.14 46.96
N ARG A 609 2.47 -15.28 46.29
CA ARG A 609 3.13 -14.10 46.89
C ARG A 609 2.16 -13.07 47.45
N MET A 610 1.01 -12.87 46.81
CA MET A 610 -0.06 -12.02 47.35
C MET A 610 -0.66 -12.60 48.64
N GLY A 611 -0.74 -13.93 48.76
CA GLY A 611 -1.09 -14.61 50.00
C GLY A 611 -0.03 -14.43 51.09
N GLU A 612 1.24 -14.70 50.76
CA GLU A 612 2.39 -14.51 51.68
C GLU A 612 2.43 -13.07 52.23
N LEU A 613 2.31 -12.05 51.37
CA LEU A 613 2.27 -10.64 51.77
C LEU A 613 1.02 -10.27 52.58
N GLN A 614 -0.12 -10.96 52.39
CA GLN A 614 -1.33 -10.76 53.21
C GLN A 614 -1.17 -11.39 54.60
N GLU A 615 -0.53 -12.55 54.71
CA GLU A 615 -0.22 -13.21 55.98
C GLU A 615 0.85 -12.42 56.76
N GLU A 616 1.92 -11.94 56.11
CA GLU A 616 2.91 -11.04 56.72
C GLU A 616 2.26 -9.75 57.24
N LEU A 617 1.41 -9.11 56.43
CA LEU A 617 0.70 -7.88 56.82
C LEU A 617 -0.30 -8.13 57.96
N HIS A 618 -0.90 -9.33 58.05
CA HIS A 618 -1.75 -9.72 59.18
C HIS A 618 -0.93 -9.94 60.45
N ASN A 619 0.18 -10.68 60.37
CA ASN A 619 1.10 -10.93 61.49
C ASN A 619 1.69 -9.61 62.05
N VAL A 620 2.07 -8.67 61.18
CA VAL A 620 2.56 -7.34 61.59
C VAL A 620 1.47 -6.52 62.28
N LYS A 621 0.20 -6.64 61.86
CA LYS A 621 -0.93 -6.00 62.56
C LYS A 621 -1.17 -6.61 63.94
N GLU A 622 -1.16 -7.94 64.06
CA GLU A 622 -1.33 -8.62 65.36
C GLU A 622 -0.19 -8.26 66.33
N GLN A 623 1.06 -8.24 65.85
CA GLN A 623 2.20 -7.77 66.64
C GLN A 623 2.09 -6.30 67.05
N LEU A 624 1.60 -5.43 66.17
CA LEU A 624 1.35 -4.02 66.49
C LEU A 624 0.24 -3.87 67.54
N GLU A 625 -0.86 -4.62 67.42
CA GLU A 625 -1.98 -4.60 68.36
C GLU A 625 -1.56 -5.11 69.75
N LEU A 626 -0.78 -6.20 69.81
CA LEU A 626 -0.14 -6.66 71.05
C LEU A 626 0.78 -5.60 71.65
N LYS A 627 1.57 -4.89 70.84
CA LYS A 627 2.43 -3.79 71.33
C LYS A 627 1.63 -2.57 71.78
N CYS A 628 0.47 -2.29 71.19
CA CYS A 628 -0.47 -1.28 71.69
C CYS A 628 -1.06 -1.68 73.05
N GLN A 629 -1.42 -2.95 73.26
CA GLN A 629 -1.89 -3.46 74.55
C GLN A 629 -0.80 -3.43 75.63
N GLU A 630 0.44 -3.81 75.30
CA GLU A 630 1.60 -3.65 76.20
C GLU A 630 1.80 -2.18 76.60
N ALA A 631 1.78 -1.26 75.62
CA ALA A 631 1.94 0.18 75.88
C ALA A 631 0.82 0.75 76.75
N GLN A 632 -0.43 0.32 76.52
CA GLN A 632 -1.58 0.68 77.37
C GLN A 632 -1.37 0.21 78.82
N GLY A 633 -1.00 -1.05 79.02
CA GLY A 633 -0.70 -1.59 80.36
C GLY A 633 0.44 -0.85 81.08
N VAL A 634 1.47 -0.41 80.36
CA VAL A 634 2.54 0.44 80.93
C VAL A 634 2.03 1.85 81.28
N THR A 635 1.14 2.45 80.49
CA THR A 635 0.51 3.73 80.86
C THR A 635 -0.43 3.60 82.07
N GLU A 636 -1.20 2.52 82.18
CA GLU A 636 -2.03 2.25 83.35
C GLU A 636 -1.19 2.08 84.62
N GLN A 637 -0.06 1.36 84.55
CA GLN A 637 0.89 1.24 85.67
C GLN A 637 1.50 2.59 86.07
N ARG A 638 1.91 3.42 85.09
CA ARG A 638 2.40 4.78 85.33
C ARG A 638 1.34 5.61 86.07
N ASP A 639 0.08 5.52 85.64
CA ASP A 639 -1.00 6.36 86.17
C ASP A 639 -1.47 5.89 87.56
N GLN A 640 -1.40 4.59 87.85
CA GLN A 640 -1.54 4.04 89.21
C GLN A 640 -0.44 4.56 90.14
N VAL A 641 0.83 4.55 89.71
CA VAL A 641 1.95 5.09 90.50
C VAL A 641 1.82 6.60 90.71
N ALA A 642 1.38 7.35 89.69
CA ALA A 642 1.10 8.78 89.80
C ALA A 642 -0.02 9.08 90.81
N ALA A 643 -1.11 8.30 90.79
CA ALA A 643 -2.20 8.42 91.75
C ALA A 643 -1.76 8.13 93.19
N HIS A 644 -0.94 7.09 93.41
CA HIS A 644 -0.36 6.80 94.72
C HIS A 644 0.60 7.90 95.21
N LEU A 645 1.41 8.47 94.32
CA LEU A 645 2.28 9.60 94.66
C LEU A 645 1.46 10.84 95.04
N GLN A 646 0.38 11.13 94.30
CA GLN A 646 -0.54 12.23 94.59
C GLN A 646 -1.25 12.04 95.94
N GLN A 647 -1.68 10.81 96.27
CA GLN A 647 -2.23 10.47 97.60
C GLN A 647 -1.20 10.73 98.71
N TYR A 648 0.06 10.32 98.52
CA TYR A 648 1.12 10.55 99.51
C TYR A 648 1.43 12.06 99.68
N CYS A 649 1.50 12.82 98.59
CA CYS A 649 1.67 14.28 98.65
C CYS A 649 0.53 14.98 99.40
N ALA A 650 -0.73 14.59 99.16
CA ALA A 650 -1.88 15.14 99.86
C ALA A 650 -1.87 14.80 101.36
N ALA A 651 -1.51 13.56 101.74
CA ALA A 651 -1.36 13.16 103.13
C ALA A 651 -0.24 13.93 103.85
N TYR A 652 0.89 14.17 103.16
CA TYR A 652 1.99 14.96 103.71
C TYR A 652 1.61 16.44 103.89
N GLN A 653 0.86 17.02 102.96
CA GLN A 653 0.32 18.39 103.08
C GLN A 653 -0.65 18.52 104.26
N ALA A 654 -1.53 17.55 104.47
CA ALA A 654 -2.42 17.53 105.64
C ALA A 654 -1.63 17.47 106.96
N LEU A 655 -0.64 16.59 107.07
CA LEU A 655 0.22 16.48 108.26
C LEU A 655 1.05 17.76 108.51
N ALA A 656 1.48 18.45 107.45
CA ALA A 656 2.16 19.74 107.58
C ALA A 656 1.22 20.81 108.16
N ALA A 657 -0.02 20.90 107.67
CA ALA A 657 -1.04 21.82 108.17
C ALA A 657 -1.42 21.53 109.63
N GLU A 658 -1.59 20.26 110.02
CA GLU A 658 -1.81 19.86 111.42
C GLU A 658 -0.64 20.30 112.33
N ARG A 659 0.61 20.15 111.85
CA ARG A 659 1.81 20.58 112.60
C ARG A 659 1.87 22.10 112.76
N GLU A 660 1.46 22.85 111.73
CA GLU A 660 1.38 24.32 111.79
C GLU A 660 0.27 24.79 112.75
N GLN A 661 -0.90 24.14 112.72
CA GLN A 661 -1.99 24.39 113.66
C GLN A 661 -1.56 24.11 115.11
N LEU A 662 -0.86 23.00 115.36
CA LEU A 662 -0.32 22.66 116.68
C LEU A 662 0.73 23.69 117.14
N HIS A 663 1.57 24.20 116.23
CA HIS A 663 2.54 25.24 116.56
C HIS A 663 1.87 26.58 116.89
N GLN A 664 0.79 26.95 116.20
CA GLN A 664 -0.04 28.11 116.54
C GLN A 664 -0.69 27.96 117.92
N GLN A 665 -1.23 26.77 118.25
CA GLN A 665 -1.78 26.48 119.58
C GLN A 665 -0.71 26.58 120.68
N PHE A 666 0.49 26.05 120.44
CA PHE A 666 1.60 26.16 121.38
C PHE A 666 2.01 27.62 121.60
N LEU A 667 2.13 28.42 120.54
CA LEU A 667 2.43 29.85 120.64
C LEU A 667 1.36 30.63 121.42
N GLN A 668 0.08 30.34 121.19
CA GLN A 668 -1.02 30.90 122.00
C GLN A 668 -0.92 30.49 123.47
N GLN A 669 -0.53 29.24 123.76
CA GLN A 669 -0.31 28.77 125.13
C GLN A 669 0.88 29.50 125.79
N THR A 670 1.99 29.72 125.07
CA THR A 670 3.12 30.52 125.55
C THR A 670 2.67 31.95 125.88
N GLN A 671 1.96 32.62 124.96
CA GLN A 671 1.41 33.97 125.18
C GLN A 671 0.39 34.09 126.31
N LEU A 672 -0.22 32.98 126.75
CA LEU A 672 -1.08 32.93 127.94
C LEU A 672 -0.25 32.70 129.21
N MET A 673 0.78 31.86 129.15
CA MET A 673 1.73 31.64 130.25
C MET A 673 2.55 32.90 130.55
N ASP A 674 3.01 33.63 129.53
CA ASP A 674 3.78 34.87 129.70
C ASP A 674 2.93 35.96 130.36
N ARG A 675 1.63 36.06 129.99
CA ARG A 675 0.67 36.93 130.67
C ARG A 675 0.46 36.52 132.13
N LEU A 676 0.23 35.24 132.41
CA LEU A 676 0.08 34.75 133.78
C LEU A 676 1.34 35.00 134.64
N GLN A 677 2.54 34.86 134.06
CA GLN A 677 3.79 35.21 134.74
C GLN A 677 3.93 36.72 134.95
N HIS A 678 3.48 37.55 134.00
CA HIS A 678 3.45 38.99 134.18
C HIS A 678 2.50 39.38 135.31
N ASP A 679 1.27 38.84 135.32
CA ASP A 679 0.27 39.04 136.37
C ASP A 679 0.78 38.58 137.75
N GLU A 680 1.42 37.41 137.84
CA GLU A 680 2.10 36.96 139.07
C GLU A 680 3.22 37.91 139.50
N SER A 681 4.05 38.39 138.57
CA SER A 681 5.18 39.28 138.88
C SER A 681 4.70 40.66 139.34
N HIS A 682 3.63 41.18 138.72
CA HIS A 682 2.97 42.42 139.10
C HIS A 682 2.31 42.30 140.47
N GLY A 683 1.61 41.20 140.73
CA GLY A 683 1.03 40.89 142.04
C GLY A 683 2.10 40.80 143.14
N ARG A 684 3.24 40.15 142.87
CA ARG A 684 4.38 40.12 143.81
C ARG A 684 4.97 41.51 144.06
N ALA A 685 5.22 42.29 143.00
CA ALA A 685 5.75 43.64 143.14
C ALA A 685 4.80 44.58 143.92
N GLN A 686 3.49 44.47 143.70
CA GLN A 686 2.48 45.20 144.47
C GLN A 686 2.47 44.77 145.95
N LEU A 687 2.66 43.47 146.21
CA LEU A 687 2.77 42.92 147.57
C LEU A 687 4.04 43.41 148.27
N ASP A 688 5.19 43.42 147.60
CA ASP A 688 6.46 43.96 148.11
C ASP A 688 6.37 45.48 148.40
N VAL A 689 5.71 46.25 147.53
CA VAL A 689 5.40 47.66 147.79
C VAL A 689 4.53 47.82 149.03
N SER A 690 3.50 46.98 149.20
CA SER A 690 2.64 47.02 150.39
C SER A 690 3.39 46.64 151.68
N GLN A 691 4.33 45.69 151.63
CA GLN A 691 5.21 45.36 152.76
C GLN A 691 6.19 46.50 153.07
N SER A 692 6.75 47.16 152.05
CA SER A 692 7.62 48.31 152.23
C SER A 692 6.89 49.49 152.87
N GLN A 693 5.66 49.77 152.44
CA GLN A 693 4.78 50.77 153.06
C GLN A 693 4.40 50.39 154.50
N LEU A 694 4.09 49.11 154.76
CA LEU A 694 3.82 48.63 156.11
C LEU A 694 5.04 48.82 157.02
N LYS A 695 6.23 48.46 156.55
CA LYS A 695 7.50 48.59 157.28
C LYS A 695 7.87 50.05 157.55
N GLN A 696 7.62 50.95 156.60
CA GLN A 696 7.74 52.40 156.82
C GLN A 696 6.75 52.89 157.89
N ALA A 697 5.50 52.40 157.87
CA ALA A 697 4.51 52.73 158.90
C ALA A 697 4.88 52.18 160.29
N GLU A 698 5.49 50.99 160.37
CA GLU A 698 6.06 50.42 161.60
C GLU A 698 7.24 51.26 162.11
N GLU A 699 8.19 51.64 161.23
CA GLU A 699 9.34 52.48 161.59
C GLU A 699 8.92 53.89 162.05
N HIS A 700 7.88 54.47 161.43
CA HIS A 700 7.26 55.71 161.89
C HIS A 700 6.53 55.54 163.24
N LEU A 701 5.83 54.42 163.45
CA LEU A 701 5.19 54.12 164.74
C LEU A 701 6.22 53.94 165.86
N GLU A 702 7.33 53.24 165.62
CA GLU A 702 8.43 53.17 166.58
C GLU A 702 9.03 54.55 166.87
N HIS A 703 9.17 55.43 165.86
CA HIS A 703 9.66 56.79 166.07
C HIS A 703 8.71 57.56 167.01
N LEU A 704 7.41 57.56 166.71
CA LEU A 704 6.39 58.20 167.53
C LEU A 704 6.29 57.62 168.95
N VAL A 705 6.64 56.34 169.14
CA VAL A 705 6.78 55.71 170.47
C VAL A 705 8.02 56.23 171.20
N ARG A 706 9.18 56.27 170.55
CA ARG A 706 10.44 56.80 171.14
C ARG A 706 10.29 58.27 171.55
N ASP A 707 9.66 59.08 170.69
CA ASP A 707 9.34 60.49 170.99
C ASP A 707 8.36 60.61 172.18
N ASN A 708 7.37 59.71 172.26
CA ASN A 708 6.46 59.62 173.40
C ASN A 708 7.16 59.27 174.71
N GLU A 709 8.18 58.40 174.67
CA GLU A 709 8.95 58.01 175.85
C GLU A 709 9.87 59.14 176.32
N GLN A 710 10.51 59.88 175.39
CA GLN A 710 11.27 61.08 175.72
C GLN A 710 10.39 62.16 176.36
N LEU A 711 9.25 62.50 175.74
CA LEU A 711 8.31 63.48 176.30
C LEU A 711 7.76 63.05 177.68
N LYS A 712 7.52 61.75 177.91
CA LYS A 712 7.12 61.22 179.22
C LYS A 712 8.25 61.26 180.26
N ALA A 713 9.51 61.19 179.86
CA ALA A 713 10.65 61.36 180.76
C ALA A 713 10.81 62.83 181.17
N GLU A 714 10.77 63.76 180.21
CA GLU A 714 10.94 65.20 180.44
C GLU A 714 9.82 65.80 181.32
N ILE A 715 8.57 65.36 181.12
CA ILE A 715 7.42 65.79 181.94
C ILE A 715 7.51 65.32 183.40
N LYS A 716 8.32 64.29 183.71
CA LYS A 716 8.21 63.58 185.01
C LYS A 716 9.00 64.18 186.17
N GLU A 717 10.17 64.78 185.94
CA GLU A 717 11.02 65.25 187.07
C GLU A 717 11.73 66.60 186.88
N LEU A 718 11.29 67.43 185.93
CA LEU A 718 11.44 68.89 186.06
C LEU A 718 10.54 69.51 187.15
N LEU A 719 9.79 68.68 187.88
CA LEU A 719 8.81 69.06 188.89
C LEU A 719 9.39 69.31 190.30
N ASN A 720 10.70 69.55 190.46
CA ASN A 720 11.28 69.79 191.80
C ASN A 720 12.42 70.83 191.93
N SER A 721 12.78 71.59 190.88
CA SER A 721 13.54 72.86 191.08
C SER A 721 13.47 73.89 189.92
N SER A 722 12.34 74.60 189.83
CA SER A 722 12.24 76.04 189.49
C SER A 722 12.78 76.63 188.16
N ALA A 723 11.84 76.93 187.24
CA ALA A 723 11.76 78.12 186.34
C ALA A 723 12.87 78.36 185.28
N LEU A 724 12.58 78.80 184.04
CA LEU A 724 11.74 79.96 183.65
C LEU A 724 11.03 79.80 182.26
N GLU A 725 10.46 80.89 181.75
CA GLU A 725 9.57 81.03 180.57
C GLU A 725 10.30 80.87 179.19
N THR A 726 9.92 79.94 178.30
CA THR A 726 8.91 79.92 177.20
C THR A 726 9.25 80.62 175.86
N THR A 727 8.58 80.16 174.78
CA THR A 727 8.52 80.65 173.36
C THR A 727 9.63 80.17 172.39
N SER A 728 9.37 79.89 171.09
CA SER A 728 8.12 79.51 170.38
C SER A 728 8.36 79.14 168.90
N ARG A 729 7.52 78.25 168.34
CA ARG A 729 7.00 78.25 166.94
C ARG A 729 7.96 77.90 165.78
N ASP A 730 7.51 77.51 164.58
CA ASP A 730 6.64 76.38 164.14
C ASP A 730 6.67 76.30 162.59
N GLN A 731 6.70 75.06 162.04
CA GLN A 731 6.43 74.61 160.66
C GLN A 731 7.08 75.27 159.42
N GLY A 732 7.33 74.41 158.42
CA GLY A 732 7.69 74.71 157.02
C GLY A 732 7.29 73.53 156.12
N ASP A 733 7.39 73.68 154.80
CA ASP A 733 7.01 72.64 153.80
C ASP A 733 7.80 72.81 152.48
N GLY A 734 7.91 71.73 151.70
CA GLY A 734 8.60 71.64 150.39
C GLY A 734 9.48 70.38 150.23
N VAL A 735 9.97 70.00 149.04
CA VAL A 735 9.81 70.57 147.67
C VAL A 735 10.43 69.60 146.62
N GLU A 736 10.21 69.80 145.30
CA GLU A 736 10.96 69.18 144.15
C GLU A 736 10.82 67.65 143.88
N SER A 737 11.11 67.07 142.69
CA SER A 737 11.06 67.51 141.26
C SER A 737 11.43 66.35 140.29
N MET A 738 11.11 66.47 138.98
CA MET A 738 11.96 66.19 137.77
C MET A 738 11.17 65.78 136.50
N ALA A 739 11.67 66.17 135.30
CA ALA A 739 11.24 65.69 133.96
C ALA A 739 12.24 66.09 132.84
N VAL A 740 12.03 65.55 131.60
CA VAL A 740 12.65 65.95 130.29
C VAL A 740 14.13 65.48 130.12
N THR A 741 14.67 64.99 128.97
CA THR A 741 14.52 65.31 127.52
C THR A 741 14.81 64.11 126.57
N GLU A 742 14.42 64.18 125.29
CA GLU A 742 14.61 63.18 124.20
C GLU A 742 15.63 63.59 123.10
N SER A 743 15.89 62.72 122.10
CA SER A 743 16.14 63.08 120.67
C SER A 743 16.17 61.86 119.69
N PRO A 744 15.66 61.94 118.43
CA PRO A 744 15.51 60.78 117.51
C PRO A 744 16.14 60.91 116.09
N ILE A 745 16.11 59.82 115.29
CA ILE A 745 16.27 59.78 113.80
C ILE A 745 15.29 58.74 113.19
N SER A 746 14.88 58.90 111.93
CA SER A 746 13.60 58.43 111.37
C SER A 746 13.64 57.57 110.10
N SER A 747 12.67 56.65 109.93
CA SER A 747 11.93 56.47 108.67
C SER A 747 10.63 55.65 108.84
N SER A 748 9.51 56.16 108.32
CA SER A 748 8.21 55.48 108.11
C SER A 748 7.73 54.51 109.20
N SER A 749 7.25 55.03 110.33
CA SER A 749 6.32 54.28 111.20
C SER A 749 4.87 54.64 110.87
N ILE A 750 3.96 53.71 111.17
CA ILE A 750 2.56 54.07 111.46
C ILE A 750 2.59 54.96 112.72
N VAL A 751 1.92 56.11 112.68
CA VAL A 751 1.85 57.03 113.82
C VAL A 751 0.65 56.63 114.67
N ILE A 752 0.93 55.96 115.79
CA ILE A 752 -0.08 55.64 116.81
C ILE A 752 -0.34 56.92 117.62
N PRO A 753 -1.59 57.40 117.76
CA PRO A 753 -1.92 58.46 118.72
C PRO A 753 -1.49 58.07 120.14
N GLU A 754 -0.82 58.97 120.86
CA GLU A 754 -0.20 58.66 122.16
C GLU A 754 -1.23 58.51 123.29
N ASP A 755 -2.41 59.14 123.15
CA ASP A 755 -3.58 58.94 123.98
C ASP A 755 -4.76 58.42 123.14
N PHE A 756 -5.42 57.36 123.64
CA PHE A 756 -6.74 56.93 123.17
C PHE A 756 -7.74 57.12 124.31
N GLU A 757 -8.74 57.99 124.14
CA GLU A 757 -9.74 58.27 125.18
C GLU A 757 -10.62 57.04 125.52
N SER A 758 -10.64 56.02 124.65
CA SER A 758 -11.19 54.70 124.96
C SER A 758 -10.42 53.54 124.33
N GLN A 759 -10.40 52.39 125.00
CA GLN A 759 -9.79 51.14 124.52
C GLN A 759 -10.33 50.70 123.14
N LYS A 760 -11.56 51.10 122.79
CA LYS A 760 -12.17 50.77 121.49
C LYS A 760 -11.52 51.54 120.33
N GLU A 761 -11.16 52.80 120.53
CA GLU A 761 -10.50 53.60 119.49
C GLU A 761 -9.09 53.07 119.19
N MET A 762 -8.38 52.57 120.22
CA MET A 762 -7.12 51.85 120.04
C MET A 762 -7.29 50.59 119.19
N GLU A 763 -8.31 49.77 119.49
CA GLU A 763 -8.62 48.58 118.71
C GLU A 763 -9.00 48.91 117.25
N ASP A 764 -9.87 49.89 117.04
CA ASP A 764 -10.32 50.27 115.69
C ASP A 764 -9.21 50.99 114.89
N PHE A 765 -8.31 51.72 115.54
CA PHE A 765 -7.07 52.23 114.93
C PHE A 765 -6.12 51.10 114.50
N ILE A 766 -5.83 50.13 115.38
CA ILE A 766 -4.96 48.99 115.05
C ILE A 766 -5.57 48.16 113.91
N ARG A 767 -6.89 47.95 113.93
CA ARG A 767 -7.63 47.23 112.89
C ARG A 767 -7.59 47.98 111.54
N GLY A 768 -7.69 49.31 111.56
CA GLY A 768 -7.53 50.16 110.39
C GLY A 768 -6.11 50.15 109.83
N ALA A 769 -5.10 50.26 110.68
CA ALA A 769 -3.69 50.22 110.30
C ALA A 769 -3.27 48.86 109.69
N LEU A 770 -3.77 47.75 110.25
CA LEU A 770 -3.60 46.42 109.65
C LEU A 770 -4.32 46.31 108.31
N ALA A 771 -5.57 46.74 108.20
CA ALA A 771 -6.30 46.72 106.93
C ALA A 771 -5.62 47.58 105.84
N GLN A 772 -4.97 48.69 106.21
CA GLN A 772 -4.16 49.49 105.30
C GLN A 772 -2.90 48.73 104.83
N LEU A 773 -2.15 48.08 105.73
CA LEU A 773 -1.00 47.25 105.35
C LEU A 773 -1.40 46.05 104.48
N GLU A 774 -2.57 45.45 104.70
CA GLU A 774 -3.10 44.39 103.83
C GLU A 774 -3.51 44.93 102.45
N ALA A 775 -4.10 46.13 102.38
CA ALA A 775 -4.39 46.79 101.12
C ALA A 775 -3.11 47.15 100.34
N GLU A 776 -2.08 47.69 101.01
CA GLU A 776 -0.78 48.01 100.41
C GLU A 776 -0.05 46.74 99.90
N ARG A 777 -0.12 45.63 100.65
CA ARG A 777 0.34 44.30 100.19
C ARG A 777 -0.39 43.85 98.92
N ASP A 778 -1.71 43.97 98.88
CA ASP A 778 -2.51 43.47 97.77
C ASP A 778 -2.50 44.40 96.55
N ASP A 779 -2.25 45.70 96.74
CA ASP A 779 -1.89 46.65 95.67
C ASP A 779 -0.52 46.31 95.08
N ALA A 780 0.51 46.09 95.91
CA ALA A 780 1.84 45.69 95.45
C ALA A 780 1.81 44.35 94.70
N ARG A 781 1.00 43.38 95.16
CA ARG A 781 0.77 42.12 94.43
C ARG A 781 0.09 42.36 93.08
N ARG A 782 -0.97 43.19 93.03
CA ARG A 782 -1.66 43.52 91.77
C ARG A 782 -0.75 44.27 90.79
N GLN A 783 0.13 45.14 91.27
CA GLN A 783 1.17 45.78 90.43
C GLN A 783 2.14 44.75 89.84
N LEU A 784 2.56 43.74 90.61
CA LEU A 784 3.46 42.69 90.12
C LEU A 784 2.77 41.77 89.08
N GLU A 785 1.51 41.45 89.28
CA GLU A 785 0.68 40.72 88.30
C GLU A 785 0.42 41.55 87.03
N GLU A 786 0.25 42.88 87.15
CA GLU A 786 0.13 43.82 86.03
C GLU A 786 1.46 44.01 85.27
N GLU A 787 2.59 44.14 85.95
CA GLU A 787 3.93 44.15 85.32
C GLU A 787 4.16 42.86 84.52
N HIS A 788 3.81 41.69 85.08
CA HIS A 788 3.89 40.42 84.36
C HIS A 788 2.95 40.38 83.14
N ARG A 789 1.76 40.99 83.23
CA ARG A 789 0.82 41.14 82.10
C ARG A 789 1.38 42.05 81.01
N LEU A 790 1.99 43.18 81.39
CA LEU A 790 2.61 44.14 80.47
C LEU A 790 3.86 43.56 79.80
N HIS A 791 4.71 42.85 80.54
CA HIS A 791 5.88 42.15 79.98
C HIS A 791 5.47 41.08 78.96
N MET A 792 4.37 40.35 79.21
CA MET A 792 3.84 39.38 78.23
C MET A 792 3.24 40.08 77.00
N ALA A 793 2.54 41.20 77.17
CA ALA A 793 2.03 42.00 76.05
C ALA A 793 3.17 42.60 75.20
N ALA A 794 4.22 43.13 75.82
CA ALA A 794 5.40 43.65 75.13
C ALA A 794 6.14 42.54 74.35
N ARG A 795 6.26 41.34 74.93
CA ARG A 795 6.82 40.16 74.25
C ARG A 795 5.97 39.73 73.05
N GLN A 796 4.65 39.81 73.13
CA GLN A 796 3.76 39.55 71.99
C GLN A 796 3.88 40.63 70.91
N GLN A 797 3.94 41.92 71.28
CA GLN A 797 4.15 43.02 70.34
C GLN A 797 5.50 42.90 69.60
N ALA A 798 6.58 42.51 70.29
CA ALA A 798 7.87 42.25 69.66
C ALA A 798 7.80 41.09 68.63
N ALA A 799 7.06 40.02 68.93
CA ALA A 799 6.85 38.91 68.00
C ALA A 799 5.98 39.30 66.78
N VAL A 800 5.03 40.22 66.96
CA VAL A 800 4.22 40.79 65.86
C VAL A 800 5.05 41.75 65.01
N ALA A 801 5.91 42.57 65.61
CA ALA A 801 6.84 43.44 64.89
C ALA A 801 7.81 42.65 64.00
N LEU A 802 8.39 41.56 64.52
CA LEU A 802 9.22 40.64 63.73
C LEU A 802 8.46 40.00 62.55
N ARG A 803 7.18 39.67 62.71
CA ARG A 803 6.34 39.18 61.61
C ARG A 803 6.05 40.28 60.57
N LEU A 804 5.87 41.53 60.99
CA LEU A 804 5.67 42.67 60.10
C LEU A 804 6.96 43.01 59.30
N GLU A 805 8.15 42.96 59.92
CA GLU A 805 9.41 43.12 59.19
C GLU A 805 9.63 42.03 58.12
N GLN A 806 9.24 40.79 58.43
CA GLN A 806 9.27 39.69 57.46
C GLN A 806 8.25 39.88 56.32
N GLN A 807 7.06 40.42 56.59
CA GLN A 807 6.06 40.73 55.55
C GLN A 807 6.47 41.93 54.69
N HIS A 808 7.12 42.94 55.26
CA HIS A 808 7.58 44.13 54.52
C HIS A 808 8.68 43.83 53.48
N HIS A 809 9.34 42.67 53.55
CA HIS A 809 10.33 42.25 52.56
C HIS A 809 9.75 41.63 51.27
N ASN A 810 8.43 41.41 51.17
CA ASN A 810 7.85 40.61 50.08
C ASN A 810 6.60 41.21 49.42
N TYR A 811 6.59 42.52 49.14
CA TYR A 811 5.50 43.17 48.39
C TYR A 811 5.96 44.21 47.35
N LYS A 812 5.94 43.82 46.08
CA LYS A 812 5.55 44.66 44.92
C LYS A 812 5.01 43.75 43.79
N PRO A 813 4.13 44.26 42.90
CA PRO A 813 2.80 43.63 42.75
C PRO A 813 2.39 43.35 41.29
N VAL A 814 1.18 42.80 41.08
CA VAL A 814 0.18 43.16 40.03
C VAL A 814 -1.07 42.24 40.10
N HIS A 815 -2.26 42.85 40.25
CA HIS A 815 -3.65 42.46 39.86
C HIS A 815 -4.19 41.02 40.10
N GLU A 816 -5.31 40.83 40.84
CA GLU A 816 -6.76 40.90 40.44
C GLU A 816 -7.16 39.83 39.40
N ASP A 817 -8.25 39.06 39.51
CA ASP A 817 -9.35 38.90 40.50
C ASP A 817 -9.68 37.37 40.62
N ASP A 818 -10.61 36.80 41.42
CA ASP A 818 -11.90 37.26 41.97
C ASP A 818 -12.22 36.51 43.30
N ARG A 819 -13.30 36.86 44.00
CA ARG A 819 -13.68 36.35 45.34
C ARG A 819 -14.88 35.38 45.32
N VAL A 820 -15.01 34.53 46.35
CA VAL A 820 -16.15 34.54 47.31
C VAL A 820 -15.94 33.52 48.47
N HIS A 821 -16.47 33.92 49.63
CA HIS A 821 -16.58 33.26 50.95
C HIS A 821 -17.02 31.77 50.93
N ASN A 822 -16.75 30.93 51.95
CA ASN A 822 -17.21 31.12 53.35
C ASN A 822 -16.38 30.38 54.43
N GLU A 823 -16.66 30.70 55.71
CA GLU A 823 -15.85 30.35 56.91
C GLU A 823 -16.36 29.11 57.72
N SER A 824 -15.72 28.86 58.88
CA SER A 824 -16.02 27.93 60.02
C SER A 824 -15.36 26.54 60.02
N GLN A 825 -14.84 25.98 61.13
CA GLN A 825 -14.34 26.54 62.41
C GLN A 825 -13.43 25.51 63.16
N ASP A 826 -12.70 25.95 64.20
CA ASP A 826 -11.91 25.22 65.23
C ASP A 826 -10.63 24.51 64.72
N GLN A 827 -9.40 24.76 65.22
CA GLN A 827 -8.86 24.64 66.60
C GLN A 827 -8.93 23.21 67.17
N HIS A 828 -7.87 22.59 67.72
CA HIS A 828 -6.45 22.94 67.84
C HIS A 828 -5.64 21.63 67.97
N SER A 829 -4.46 21.53 67.37
CA SER A 829 -3.48 20.47 67.65
C SER A 829 -2.09 21.07 67.90
N HIS A 830 -1.45 20.70 69.00
CA HIS A 830 -0.17 21.29 69.43
C HIS A 830 1.01 20.66 68.68
N GLU A 831 1.96 21.49 68.26
CA GLU A 831 3.17 21.03 67.57
C GLU A 831 4.11 20.26 68.50
N HIS A 832 4.81 19.26 67.95
CA HIS A 832 6.23 19.06 68.24
C HIS A 832 6.97 18.77 66.92
N SER A 833 8.10 19.47 66.72
CA SER A 833 8.75 19.60 65.41
C SER A 833 9.69 18.43 65.08
N GLY A 834 9.82 18.11 63.77
CA GLY A 834 10.56 16.94 63.29
C GLY A 834 10.95 16.95 61.80
N GLY A 835 11.13 18.13 61.17
CA GLY A 835 11.78 18.23 59.85
C GLY A 835 10.93 17.88 58.61
N GLY A 836 9.60 17.81 58.73
CA GLY A 836 8.70 17.64 57.58
C GLY A 836 8.50 18.93 56.77
N VAL A 837 8.17 18.77 55.48
CA VAL A 837 7.53 19.85 54.68
C VAL A 837 6.22 20.26 55.39
N PRO A 838 5.87 21.55 55.50
CA PRO A 838 4.65 21.98 56.19
C PRO A 838 3.41 21.23 55.67
N ALA A 839 2.54 20.78 56.57
CA ALA A 839 1.42 19.90 56.23
C ALA A 839 0.52 20.50 55.14
N GLU A 840 0.28 21.81 55.19
CA GLU A 840 -0.43 22.61 54.18
C GLU A 840 0.20 22.50 52.79
N VAL A 841 1.54 22.58 52.70
CA VAL A 841 2.31 22.48 51.45
C VAL A 841 2.34 21.04 50.94
N HIS A 842 2.46 20.05 51.84
CA HIS A 842 2.37 18.65 51.47
C HIS A 842 0.97 18.28 50.95
N GLN A 843 -0.09 18.76 51.60
CA GLN A 843 -1.48 18.54 51.20
C GLN A 843 -1.83 19.28 49.89
N ALA A 844 -1.34 20.51 49.69
CA ALA A 844 -1.48 21.23 48.42
C ALA A 844 -0.75 20.52 47.28
N LEU A 845 0.46 20.01 47.52
CA LEU A 845 1.22 19.20 46.55
C LEU A 845 0.51 17.87 46.25
N GLN A 846 -0.03 17.19 47.27
CA GLN A 846 -0.80 15.96 47.12
C GLN A 846 -2.07 16.20 46.28
N ALA A 847 -2.85 17.24 46.56
CA ALA A 847 -4.04 17.60 45.79
C ALA A 847 -3.71 18.04 44.34
N ALA A 848 -2.56 18.68 44.12
CA ALA A 848 -2.07 18.98 42.77
C ALA A 848 -1.65 17.71 42.02
N MET A 849 -0.97 16.78 42.70
CA MET A 849 -0.54 15.50 42.13
C MET A 849 -1.73 14.57 41.84
N GLU A 850 -2.76 14.57 42.69
CA GLU A 850 -4.01 13.83 42.49
C GLU A 850 -4.81 14.38 41.30
N LYS A 851 -4.94 15.70 41.17
CA LYS A 851 -5.53 16.33 39.97
C LYS A 851 -4.73 16.03 38.70
N LEU A 852 -3.40 15.99 38.78
CA LEU A 852 -2.54 15.60 37.67
C LEU A 852 -2.73 14.12 37.30
N GLN A 853 -2.82 13.23 38.29
CA GLN A 853 -3.09 11.81 38.10
C GLN A 853 -4.47 11.58 37.47
N GLN A 854 -5.53 12.21 37.98
CA GLN A 854 -6.88 12.14 37.40
C GLN A 854 -6.89 12.63 35.94
N ARG A 855 -6.21 13.75 35.64
CA ARG A 855 -6.10 14.26 34.26
C ARG A 855 -5.31 13.31 33.36
N PHE A 856 -4.22 12.71 33.87
CA PHE A 856 -3.42 11.75 33.11
C PHE A 856 -4.19 10.45 32.83
N THR A 857 -4.90 9.91 33.81
CA THR A 857 -5.79 8.74 33.62
C THR A 857 -6.89 9.04 32.62
N SER A 858 -7.53 10.21 32.70
CA SER A 858 -8.58 10.62 31.75
C SER A 858 -8.04 10.75 30.32
N LEU A 859 -6.87 11.39 30.14
CA LEU A 859 -6.21 11.52 28.84
C LEU A 859 -5.76 10.15 28.27
N MET A 860 -5.31 9.24 29.14
CA MET A 860 -4.93 7.88 28.73
C MET A 860 -6.14 7.04 28.34
N GLN A 861 -7.30 7.23 28.99
CA GLN A 861 -8.56 6.61 28.58
C GLN A 861 -9.04 7.19 27.25
N GLU A 862 -9.11 8.51 27.10
CA GLU A 862 -9.47 9.18 25.85
C GLU A 862 -8.57 8.71 24.68
N LYS A 863 -7.27 8.56 24.94
CA LYS A 863 -6.31 8.02 23.96
C LYS A 863 -6.53 6.53 23.64
N ALA A 864 -7.01 5.73 24.59
CA ALA A 864 -7.36 4.34 24.34
C ALA A 864 -8.65 4.24 23.50
N ASP A 865 -9.70 4.98 23.89
CA ASP A 865 -10.97 5.05 23.18
C ASP A 865 -10.79 5.58 21.74
N LEU A 866 -9.93 6.58 21.55
CA LEU A 866 -9.54 7.08 20.23
C LEU A 866 -8.76 6.03 19.41
N LYS A 867 -7.91 5.22 20.04
CA LYS A 867 -7.16 4.15 19.36
C LYS A 867 -8.09 3.02 18.92
N GLU A 868 -9.00 2.57 19.79
CA GLU A 868 -10.04 1.60 19.42
C GLU A 868 -10.91 2.12 18.26
N ARG A 869 -11.26 3.41 18.29
CA ARG A 869 -12.04 4.06 17.22
C ARG A 869 -11.26 4.21 15.90
N VAL A 870 -9.94 4.37 15.95
CA VAL A 870 -9.07 4.32 14.76
C VAL A 870 -9.01 2.90 14.21
N GLU A 871 -8.82 1.89 15.05
CA GLU A 871 -8.80 0.47 14.65
C GLU A 871 -10.15 0.02 14.05
N GLU A 872 -11.28 0.52 14.57
CA GLU A 872 -12.60 0.30 13.99
C GLU A 872 -12.73 0.95 12.59
N LEU A 873 -12.21 2.17 12.41
CA LEU A 873 -12.21 2.86 11.12
C LEU A 873 -11.27 2.20 10.11
N GLU A 874 -10.10 1.72 10.52
CA GLU A 874 -9.19 0.95 9.69
C GLU A 874 -9.84 -0.36 9.22
N HIS A 875 -10.51 -1.10 10.11
CA HIS A 875 -11.29 -2.28 9.74
C HIS A 875 -12.40 -1.96 8.73
N ARG A 876 -13.15 -0.86 8.93
CA ARG A 876 -14.18 -0.41 7.98
C ARG A 876 -13.58 -0.01 6.62
N CYS A 877 -12.41 0.63 6.59
CA CYS A 877 -11.70 0.95 5.36
C CYS A 877 -11.22 -0.30 4.61
N ILE A 878 -10.72 -1.32 5.32
CA ILE A 878 -10.35 -2.62 4.73
C ILE A 878 -11.58 -3.32 4.12
N GLN A 879 -12.71 -3.33 4.83
CA GLN A 879 -13.97 -3.89 4.31
C GLN A 879 -14.43 -3.13 3.05
N LEU A 880 -14.47 -1.79 3.09
CA LEU A 880 -14.87 -0.97 1.94
C LEU A 880 -13.90 -1.11 0.76
N SER A 881 -12.61 -1.37 0.98
CA SER A 881 -11.67 -1.75 -0.08
C SER A 881 -12.11 -3.06 -0.73
N GLY A 882 -12.29 -4.13 0.05
CA GLY A 882 -12.72 -5.43 -0.50
C GLY A 882 -14.07 -5.40 -1.21
N GLU A 883 -15.02 -4.58 -0.74
CA GLU A 883 -16.28 -4.32 -1.44
C GLU A 883 -16.06 -3.55 -2.76
N THR A 884 -15.14 -2.57 -2.78
CA THR A 884 -14.75 -1.83 -3.99
C THR A 884 -14.02 -2.72 -5.00
N ASP A 885 -13.12 -3.58 -4.54
CA ASP A 885 -12.39 -4.56 -5.36
C ASP A 885 -13.38 -5.56 -5.99
N THR A 886 -14.34 -6.06 -5.20
CA THR A 886 -15.45 -6.91 -5.69
C THR A 886 -16.29 -6.18 -6.75
N ILE A 887 -16.61 -4.90 -6.56
CA ILE A 887 -17.31 -4.09 -7.56
C ILE A 887 -16.45 -3.94 -8.84
N GLY A 888 -15.13 -3.80 -8.69
CA GLY A 888 -14.17 -3.80 -9.80
C GLY A 888 -14.20 -5.10 -10.60
N GLU A 889 -14.23 -6.27 -9.93
CA GLU A 889 -14.40 -7.58 -10.58
C GLU A 889 -15.73 -7.66 -11.35
N TYR A 890 -16.84 -7.23 -10.75
CA TYR A 890 -18.14 -7.19 -11.45
C TYR A 890 -18.12 -6.28 -12.69
N ILE A 891 -17.45 -5.12 -12.62
CA ILE A 891 -17.27 -4.22 -13.77
C ILE A 891 -16.43 -4.89 -14.86
N ALA A 892 -15.33 -5.56 -14.51
CA ALA A 892 -14.47 -6.27 -15.46
C ALA A 892 -15.21 -7.45 -16.13
N LEU A 893 -15.97 -8.24 -15.35
CA LEU A 893 -16.82 -9.32 -15.85
C LEU A 893 -17.91 -8.79 -16.80
N TYR A 894 -18.55 -7.67 -16.45
CA TYR A 894 -19.56 -7.04 -17.31
C TYR A 894 -18.97 -6.47 -18.61
N GLN A 895 -17.78 -5.87 -18.56
CA GLN A 895 -17.06 -5.41 -19.75
C GLN A 895 -16.66 -6.59 -20.65
N SER A 896 -16.16 -7.69 -20.08
CA SER A 896 -15.84 -8.92 -20.81
C SER A 896 -17.08 -9.54 -21.45
N GLN A 897 -18.18 -9.68 -20.70
CA GLN A 897 -19.46 -10.17 -21.23
C GLN A 897 -19.98 -9.27 -22.36
N ARG A 898 -19.89 -7.94 -22.23
CA ARG A 898 -20.26 -6.97 -23.28
C ARG A 898 -19.36 -7.11 -24.51
N ALA A 899 -18.05 -7.34 -24.35
CA ALA A 899 -17.14 -7.59 -25.46
C ALA A 899 -17.49 -8.88 -26.21
N ILE A 900 -17.73 -9.98 -25.50
CA ILE A 900 -18.17 -11.27 -26.09
C ILE A 900 -19.51 -11.12 -26.83
N MET A 901 -20.47 -10.37 -26.25
CA MET A 901 -21.76 -10.11 -26.92
C MET A 901 -21.60 -9.22 -28.16
N LYS A 902 -20.69 -8.24 -28.15
CA LYS A 902 -20.37 -7.43 -29.32
C LYS A 902 -19.70 -8.27 -30.41
N GLN A 903 -18.73 -9.12 -30.06
CA GLN A 903 -18.10 -10.04 -31.00
C GLN A 903 -19.13 -10.97 -31.65
N LYS A 904 -20.00 -11.62 -30.86
CA LYS A 904 -21.09 -12.47 -31.36
C LYS A 904 -22.11 -11.71 -32.22
N HIS A 905 -22.25 -10.40 -32.04
CA HIS A 905 -23.07 -9.57 -32.93
C HIS A 905 -22.35 -9.32 -34.26
N GLN A 906 -21.06 -8.98 -34.23
CA GLN A 906 -20.23 -8.77 -35.42
C GLN A 906 -20.07 -10.05 -36.26
N GLU A 907 -19.93 -11.22 -35.62
CA GLU A 907 -19.93 -12.53 -36.28
C GLU A 907 -21.27 -12.81 -37.00
N LYS A 908 -22.39 -12.42 -36.38
CA LYS A 908 -23.71 -12.51 -37.02
C LYS A 908 -23.89 -11.53 -38.16
N GLU A 909 -23.41 -10.29 -38.02
CA GLU A 909 -23.42 -9.30 -39.11
C GLU A 909 -22.57 -9.77 -40.30
N GLN A 910 -21.39 -10.34 -40.04
CA GLN A 910 -20.53 -10.94 -41.07
C GLN A 910 -21.23 -12.11 -41.78
N TYR A 911 -21.90 -13.00 -41.03
CA TYR A 911 -22.67 -14.09 -41.62
C TYR A 911 -23.87 -13.59 -42.45
N ILE A 912 -24.60 -12.58 -41.98
CA ILE A 912 -25.71 -11.96 -42.72
C ILE A 912 -25.21 -11.29 -44.00
N ASN A 913 -24.07 -10.58 -43.94
CA ASN A 913 -23.46 -9.94 -45.10
C ASN A 913 -22.96 -10.97 -46.13
N MET A 914 -22.36 -12.08 -45.68
CA MET A 914 -21.96 -13.20 -46.55
C MET A 914 -23.18 -13.83 -47.23
N LEU A 915 -24.25 -14.14 -46.46
CA LEU A 915 -25.48 -14.70 -47.01
C LEU A 915 -26.21 -13.73 -47.95
N ALA A 916 -26.11 -12.42 -47.73
CA ALA A 916 -26.60 -11.39 -48.65
C ALA A 916 -25.76 -11.33 -49.93
N GLN A 917 -24.44 -11.48 -49.84
CA GLN A 917 -23.54 -11.56 -51.00
C GLN A 917 -23.80 -12.82 -51.83
N ASP A 918 -23.91 -13.99 -51.20
CA ASP A 918 -24.26 -15.26 -51.86
C ASP A 918 -25.61 -15.16 -52.59
N LYS A 919 -26.60 -14.50 -51.96
CA LYS A 919 -27.91 -14.23 -52.55
C LYS A 919 -27.82 -13.30 -53.77
N GLU A 920 -26.95 -12.30 -53.75
CA GLU A 920 -26.76 -11.40 -54.88
C GLU A 920 -26.00 -12.07 -56.03
N GLU A 921 -24.95 -12.84 -55.74
CA GLU A 921 -24.23 -13.65 -56.74
C GLU A 921 -25.18 -14.66 -57.40
N MET A 922 -26.07 -15.28 -56.62
CA MET A 922 -27.12 -16.16 -57.13
C MET A 922 -28.13 -15.43 -58.02
N LYS A 923 -28.53 -14.19 -57.71
CA LYS A 923 -29.35 -13.37 -58.63
C LYS A 923 -28.63 -13.09 -59.95
N VAL A 924 -27.34 -12.73 -59.89
CA VAL A 924 -26.54 -12.46 -61.10
C VAL A 924 -26.47 -13.70 -61.97
N LYS A 925 -26.11 -14.86 -61.40
CA LYS A 925 -26.09 -16.14 -62.12
C LYS A 925 -27.46 -16.54 -62.69
N LEU A 926 -28.56 -16.25 -61.99
CA LEU A 926 -29.92 -16.47 -62.52
C LEU A 926 -30.29 -15.50 -63.67
N ALA A 927 -29.81 -14.25 -63.63
CA ALA A 927 -30.00 -13.28 -64.72
C ALA A 927 -29.16 -13.62 -65.95
N GLU A 928 -27.92 -14.07 -65.77
CA GLU A 928 -27.06 -14.61 -66.83
C GLU A 928 -27.67 -15.86 -67.48
N LEU A 929 -28.23 -16.76 -66.66
CA LEU A 929 -28.98 -17.92 -67.14
C LEU A 929 -30.22 -17.51 -67.95
N GLN A 930 -30.94 -16.48 -67.51
CA GLN A 930 -32.10 -15.95 -68.23
C GLN A 930 -31.70 -15.33 -69.59
N ASP A 931 -30.62 -14.55 -69.66
CA ASP A 931 -30.12 -14.00 -70.93
C ASP A 931 -29.62 -15.10 -71.87
N LEU A 932 -28.87 -16.09 -71.36
CA LEU A 932 -28.43 -17.24 -72.16
C LEU A 932 -29.62 -18.06 -72.70
N VAL A 933 -30.68 -18.27 -71.91
CA VAL A 933 -31.92 -18.93 -72.38
C VAL A 933 -32.65 -18.08 -73.42
N MET A 934 -32.75 -16.77 -73.24
CA MET A 934 -33.32 -15.85 -74.24
C MET A 934 -32.50 -15.86 -75.54
N ARG A 935 -31.18 -15.92 -75.45
CA ARG A 935 -30.25 -16.02 -76.57
C ARG A 935 -30.41 -17.35 -77.31
N LEU A 936 -30.50 -18.48 -76.60
CA LEU A 936 -30.77 -19.79 -77.19
C LEU A 936 -32.14 -19.84 -77.89
N VAL A 937 -33.17 -19.20 -77.31
CA VAL A 937 -34.49 -19.07 -77.95
C VAL A 937 -34.42 -18.19 -79.18
N ALA A 938 -33.65 -17.10 -79.17
CA ALA A 938 -33.42 -16.25 -80.33
C ALA A 938 -32.67 -17.01 -81.44
N GLU A 939 -31.54 -17.67 -81.14
CA GLU A 939 -30.76 -18.51 -82.05
C GLU A 939 -31.63 -19.59 -82.71
N ARG A 940 -32.47 -20.27 -81.92
CA ARG A 940 -33.45 -21.25 -82.40
C ARG A 940 -34.53 -20.62 -83.29
N ASN A 941 -35.06 -19.44 -82.92
CA ASN A 941 -36.07 -18.75 -83.74
C ASN A 941 -35.47 -18.24 -85.07
N ASP A 942 -34.20 -17.84 -85.06
CA ASP A 942 -33.44 -17.43 -86.25
C ASP A 942 -33.18 -18.65 -87.17
N TRP A 943 -32.83 -19.80 -86.59
CA TRP A 943 -32.75 -21.10 -87.29
C TRP A 943 -34.10 -21.47 -87.93
N TYR A 944 -35.21 -21.39 -87.19
CA TYR A 944 -36.55 -21.65 -87.71
C TYR A 944 -36.94 -20.67 -88.83
N SER A 945 -36.55 -19.40 -88.72
CA SER A 945 -36.80 -18.39 -89.76
C SER A 945 -36.00 -18.66 -91.03
N ARG A 946 -34.73 -19.09 -90.90
CA ARG A 946 -33.87 -19.50 -92.01
C ARG A 946 -34.39 -20.79 -92.67
N TYR A 947 -34.85 -21.76 -91.88
CA TYR A 947 -35.45 -23.01 -92.38
C TYR A 947 -36.77 -22.74 -93.11
N ALA A 948 -37.68 -21.95 -92.53
CA ALA A 948 -38.93 -21.55 -93.18
C ALA A 948 -38.69 -20.76 -94.47
N GLY A 949 -37.70 -19.86 -94.48
CA GLY A 949 -37.26 -19.15 -95.68
C GLY A 949 -36.71 -20.07 -96.77
N ALA A 950 -35.92 -21.09 -96.40
CA ALA A 950 -35.41 -22.10 -97.33
C ALA A 950 -36.53 -22.96 -97.93
N VAL A 951 -37.49 -23.40 -97.11
CA VAL A 951 -38.66 -24.17 -97.57
C VAL A 951 -39.57 -23.33 -98.48
N ALA A 952 -39.82 -22.06 -98.15
CA ALA A 952 -40.54 -21.13 -99.02
C ALA A 952 -39.80 -20.84 -100.34
N GLY A 953 -38.46 -20.80 -100.30
CA GLY A 953 -37.61 -20.57 -101.47
C GLY A 953 -37.61 -21.67 -102.53
N MET A 954 -38.15 -22.86 -102.23
CA MET A 954 -38.22 -24.00 -103.18
C MET A 954 -39.61 -24.13 -103.86
N GLY A 955 -40.47 -23.13 -103.74
CA GLY A 955 -41.91 -23.21 -104.05
C GLY A 955 -42.41 -22.54 -105.35
N THR A 956 -41.73 -22.67 -106.49
CA THR A 956 -42.29 -22.27 -107.80
C THR A 956 -41.86 -23.25 -108.89
N ALA A 957 -42.70 -23.74 -109.83
CA ALA A 957 -44.17 -23.86 -109.97
C ALA A 957 -44.40 -24.95 -111.09
N ASN A 958 -45.57 -25.42 -111.55
CA ASN A 958 -47.03 -25.24 -111.34
C ASN A 958 -47.73 -26.45 -112.05
N PRO A 959 -49.08 -26.64 -112.11
CA PRO A 959 -50.20 -26.12 -111.32
C PRO A 959 -50.76 -27.26 -110.40
N ASP A 960 -52.01 -27.77 -110.31
CA ASP A 960 -53.33 -27.53 -110.94
C ASP A 960 -54.48 -28.19 -110.11
N LEU A 961 -55.71 -28.18 -110.64
CA LEU A 961 -56.98 -28.74 -110.12
C LEU A 961 -57.54 -28.08 -108.84
N LEU A 962 -58.18 -26.95 -109.08
CA LEU A 962 -59.14 -26.20 -108.24
C LEU A 962 -60.54 -26.90 -108.22
N PRO A 963 -61.63 -26.33 -107.64
CA PRO A 963 -61.82 -25.20 -106.72
C PRO A 963 -62.54 -25.69 -105.41
N VAL A 964 -63.20 -24.95 -104.49
CA VAL A 964 -63.98 -23.69 -104.49
C VAL A 964 -64.01 -23.08 -103.08
N GLY A 965 -64.05 -21.75 -102.99
CA GLY A 965 -64.79 -21.05 -101.93
C GLY A 965 -63.99 -20.64 -100.68
N GLY A 966 -63.75 -19.34 -100.56
CA GLY A 966 -63.36 -18.69 -99.32
C GLY A 966 -63.79 -17.22 -99.34
N GLU A 967 -64.16 -16.68 -98.19
CA GLU A 967 -64.42 -15.24 -98.00
C GLU A 967 -63.84 -14.77 -96.66
N HIS A 968 -63.33 -13.54 -96.67
CA HIS A 968 -63.14 -12.55 -95.58
C HIS A 968 -63.15 -13.07 -94.12
N ALA A 969 -62.06 -12.99 -93.34
CA ALA A 969 -61.28 -11.81 -92.94
C ALA A 969 -62.12 -10.69 -92.27
N THR A 970 -61.85 -10.40 -90.98
CA THR A 970 -61.63 -9.04 -90.43
C THR A 970 -61.16 -9.14 -88.96
N LEU A 971 -60.40 -8.14 -88.52
CA LEU A 971 -59.87 -7.94 -87.16
C LEU A 971 -60.98 -7.80 -86.09
N GLN A 972 -60.76 -8.32 -84.89
CA GLN A 972 -61.27 -7.65 -83.68
C GLN A 972 -60.35 -7.90 -82.48
N GLN A 973 -59.63 -6.85 -82.04
CA GLN A 973 -58.73 -6.90 -80.89
C GLN A 973 -59.39 -6.22 -79.69
N HIS A 974 -60.14 -6.99 -78.90
CA HIS A 974 -60.67 -6.55 -77.61
C HIS A 974 -60.14 -7.45 -76.49
N ALA A 975 -59.40 -6.86 -75.55
CA ALA A 975 -59.05 -7.47 -74.28
C ALA A 975 -59.17 -6.39 -73.19
N HIS A 976 -60.28 -6.40 -72.47
CA HIS A 976 -60.50 -5.54 -71.31
C HIS A 976 -60.75 -6.42 -70.08
N LYS A 977 -60.14 -6.00 -68.97
CA LYS A 977 -60.20 -6.49 -67.58
C LYS A 977 -61.25 -7.55 -67.21
N HIS A 978 -60.81 -8.51 -66.39
CA HIS A 978 -61.24 -8.79 -65.00
C HIS A 978 -60.88 -10.27 -64.67
N GLU A 979 -60.60 -10.71 -63.45
CA GLU A 979 -60.01 -10.14 -62.20
C GLU A 979 -59.96 -11.29 -61.16
N LEU A 980 -59.67 -10.98 -59.89
CA LEU A 980 -59.87 -11.82 -58.69
C LEU A 980 -58.83 -12.95 -58.46
N ASN A 981 -58.39 -13.30 -57.23
CA ASN A 981 -58.20 -12.65 -55.92
C ASN A 981 -57.68 -13.76 -54.94
N ALA A 982 -57.08 -13.54 -53.76
CA ALA A 982 -56.47 -12.41 -53.04
C ALA A 982 -55.75 -13.00 -51.78
N VAL A 983 -55.49 -12.19 -50.73
CA VAL A 983 -55.13 -12.57 -49.32
C VAL A 983 -53.65 -13.04 -49.16
N ASP A 984 -52.77 -12.49 -48.33
CA ASP A 984 -52.69 -11.30 -47.42
C ASP A 984 -51.20 -10.81 -47.45
N GLY A 985 -50.75 -9.65 -46.94
CA GLY A 985 -51.36 -8.51 -46.23
C GLY A 985 -50.30 -7.40 -45.96
N ASP A 986 -50.66 -6.30 -45.32
CA ASP A 986 -49.78 -5.16 -44.95
C ASP A 986 -48.62 -5.58 -43.98
N GLU A 987 -47.50 -4.86 -43.79
CA GLU A 987 -47.38 -3.44 -43.42
C GLU A 987 -45.92 -2.91 -43.53
N ALA A 988 -45.74 -1.60 -43.83
CA ALA A 988 -44.53 -0.77 -43.63
C ALA A 988 -43.19 -1.14 -44.36
N ALA A 989 -42.28 -0.21 -44.69
CA ALA A 989 -42.34 1.25 -44.87
C ALA A 989 -41.15 1.72 -45.75
N GLU A 990 -41.05 3.03 -46.01
CA GLU A 990 -40.08 3.71 -46.89
C GLU A 990 -38.60 3.41 -46.61
N LEU A 991 -37.79 3.30 -47.66
CA LEU A 991 -36.65 4.21 -47.89
C LEU A 991 -36.19 4.13 -49.36
N ALA A 992 -35.55 5.21 -49.85
CA ALA A 992 -35.35 5.43 -51.28
C ALA A 992 -33.95 5.04 -51.81
N GLU A 993 -33.94 4.54 -53.05
CA GLU A 993 -32.79 4.54 -53.97
C GLU A 993 -32.21 5.95 -54.16
N PRO A 994 -30.88 6.07 -54.28
CA PRO A 994 -30.35 6.86 -55.39
C PRO A 994 -29.10 6.26 -56.05
N SER A 995 -29.31 5.51 -57.13
CA SER A 995 -28.76 5.80 -58.47
C SER A 995 -27.33 6.39 -58.58
N HIS A 996 -26.41 5.57 -59.09
CA HIS A 996 -25.25 5.92 -59.93
C HIS A 996 -24.51 7.26 -59.70
N LEU A 997 -23.28 7.18 -59.18
CA LEU A 997 -22.20 8.08 -59.60
C LEU A 997 -21.00 7.30 -60.18
N ARG A 998 -20.51 7.78 -61.32
CA ARG A 998 -19.37 7.22 -62.07
C ARG A 998 -18.06 7.75 -61.47
N GLY A 999 -17.36 6.93 -60.70
CA GLY A 999 -15.94 7.11 -60.40
C GLY A 999 -15.04 6.63 -61.55
N LEU A 1000 -13.87 7.24 -61.71
CA LEU A 1000 -12.87 6.91 -62.73
C LEU A 1000 -11.52 6.56 -62.07
N GLU A 1001 -10.65 5.94 -62.88
CA GLU A 1001 -9.23 5.65 -62.64
C GLU A 1001 -8.85 4.58 -61.59
N ALA A 1002 -8.37 3.43 -62.10
CA ALA A 1002 -7.05 2.91 -61.73
C ALA A 1002 -6.45 2.09 -62.89
N ALA A 1003 -5.12 2.14 -63.02
CA ALA A 1003 -4.31 1.70 -64.15
C ALA A 1003 -4.48 0.25 -64.67
N SER A 1004 -4.32 0.07 -65.99
CA SER A 1004 -3.83 -1.19 -66.57
C SER A 1004 -2.38 -1.47 -66.16
N PRO A 1005 -1.94 -2.72 -66.31
CA PRO A 1005 -0.73 -2.95 -67.12
C PRO A 1005 -1.02 -3.82 -68.35
N GLN A 1006 -0.19 -3.68 -69.37
CA GLN A 1006 -0.29 -4.46 -70.61
C GLN A 1006 0.36 -5.84 -70.46
N ALA A 1007 -0.24 -6.86 -71.07
CA ALA A 1007 0.46 -8.08 -71.46
C ALA A 1007 -0.18 -8.68 -72.72
N SER A 1008 0.33 -8.31 -73.89
CA SER A 1008 0.16 -9.10 -75.12
C SER A 1008 1.27 -10.15 -75.19
N PRO A 1009 1.00 -11.29 -75.85
CA PRO A 1009 1.74 -11.52 -77.08
C PRO A 1009 0.85 -11.91 -78.26
N SER A 1010 1.32 -11.59 -79.46
CA SER A 1010 0.62 -11.84 -80.73
C SER A 1010 1.35 -12.87 -81.58
N THR A 1011 0.72 -14.00 -81.88
CA THR A 1011 0.89 -14.87 -83.08
C THR A 1011 -0.01 -16.10 -82.92
N SER A 1012 -0.44 -16.80 -83.97
CA SER A 1012 -0.15 -16.68 -85.41
C SER A 1012 -1.43 -16.80 -86.25
N VAL A 1013 -1.34 -16.45 -87.54
CA VAL A 1013 -2.39 -16.73 -88.53
C VAL A 1013 -2.09 -18.06 -89.21
N GLN A 1014 -3.03 -19.01 -89.16
CA GLN A 1014 -3.12 -20.08 -90.15
C GLN A 1014 -4.56 -20.22 -90.65
N THR A 1015 -4.71 -20.06 -91.96
CA THR A 1015 -5.97 -20.29 -92.68
C THR A 1015 -6.02 -21.72 -93.20
N GLU A 1016 -6.93 -22.53 -92.65
CA GLU A 1016 -7.40 -23.74 -93.33
C GLU A 1016 -8.93 -23.65 -93.56
N SER A 1017 -9.44 -24.43 -94.51
CA SER A 1017 -10.79 -24.21 -95.05
C SER A 1017 -11.55 -25.49 -95.38
N LYS A 1018 -12.88 -25.42 -95.18
CA LYS A 1018 -13.93 -26.44 -95.39
C LYS A 1018 -14.00 -27.57 -94.34
N PRO A 1019 -15.15 -28.25 -94.21
CA PRO A 1019 -16.52 -27.93 -94.68
C PRO A 1019 -17.52 -27.72 -93.52
N LEU A 1020 -18.81 -27.54 -93.85
CA LEU A 1020 -19.88 -27.23 -92.91
C LEU A 1020 -20.19 -28.39 -91.93
N ALA A 1021 -20.26 -28.07 -90.65
CA ALA A 1021 -21.07 -28.77 -89.64
C ALA A 1021 -21.55 -27.74 -88.57
N PRO A 1022 -22.80 -27.76 -88.09
CA PRO A 1022 -23.26 -26.78 -87.11
C PRO A 1022 -22.69 -27.06 -85.70
N ARG A 1023 -22.12 -26.02 -85.05
CA ARG A 1023 -21.90 -26.02 -83.59
C ARG A 1023 -23.10 -25.37 -82.90
N GLU A 1024 -24.22 -26.08 -82.80
CA GLU A 1024 -25.43 -25.60 -82.12
C GLU A 1024 -25.31 -25.65 -80.57
N ASP A 1025 -24.33 -26.37 -80.04
CA ASP A 1025 -24.15 -26.57 -78.59
C ASP A 1025 -23.55 -25.38 -77.82
N GLY A 1026 -23.14 -24.28 -78.44
CA GLY A 1026 -22.34 -23.22 -77.80
C GLY A 1026 -23.03 -22.63 -76.55
N THR A 1027 -24.18 -22.01 -76.78
CA THR A 1027 -25.04 -21.41 -75.74
C THR A 1027 -25.60 -22.48 -74.79
N ALA A 1028 -25.92 -23.68 -75.31
CA ALA A 1028 -26.43 -24.80 -74.51
C ALA A 1028 -25.40 -25.33 -73.50
N ARG A 1029 -24.11 -25.40 -73.86
CA ARG A 1029 -23.04 -25.81 -72.94
C ARG A 1029 -22.78 -24.75 -71.87
N GLN A 1030 -22.87 -23.46 -72.20
CA GLN A 1030 -22.80 -22.37 -71.23
C GLN A 1030 -23.95 -22.44 -70.21
N ILE A 1031 -25.18 -22.72 -70.67
CA ILE A 1031 -26.34 -22.97 -69.79
C ILE A 1031 -26.10 -24.18 -68.88
N MET A 1032 -25.63 -25.31 -69.41
CA MET A 1032 -25.34 -26.51 -68.61
C MET A 1032 -24.22 -26.30 -67.58
N GLN A 1033 -23.18 -25.53 -67.92
CA GLN A 1033 -22.11 -25.17 -66.99
C GLN A 1033 -22.64 -24.24 -65.88
N LEU A 1034 -23.35 -23.17 -66.23
CA LEU A 1034 -23.90 -22.22 -65.27
C LEU A 1034 -24.93 -22.87 -64.33
N LEU A 1035 -25.75 -23.80 -64.84
CA LEU A 1035 -26.62 -24.64 -64.02
C LEU A 1035 -25.83 -25.53 -63.03
N HIS A 1036 -24.69 -26.08 -63.45
CA HIS A 1036 -23.82 -26.86 -62.56
C HIS A 1036 -23.18 -25.98 -61.47
N GLU A 1037 -22.77 -24.75 -61.81
CA GLU A 1037 -22.22 -23.77 -60.86
C GLU A 1037 -23.28 -23.22 -59.88
N ILE A 1038 -24.54 -23.08 -60.31
CA ILE A 1038 -25.68 -22.76 -59.43
C ILE A 1038 -26.04 -23.97 -58.53
N GLN A 1039 -25.89 -25.20 -59.03
CA GLN A 1039 -26.21 -26.42 -58.29
C GLN A 1039 -25.12 -26.79 -57.26
N ASN A 1040 -23.85 -26.46 -57.52
CA ASN A 1040 -22.69 -26.76 -56.68
C ASN A 1040 -21.91 -25.49 -56.25
N PRO A 1041 -22.51 -24.55 -55.48
CA PRO A 1041 -21.86 -23.30 -55.10
C PRO A 1041 -20.64 -23.48 -54.17
N GLN A 1042 -20.47 -24.64 -53.53
CA GLN A 1042 -19.36 -24.93 -52.61
C GLN A 1042 -18.04 -25.35 -53.30
N GLY A 1043 -17.93 -25.21 -54.63
CA GLY A 1043 -16.70 -25.50 -55.37
C GLY A 1043 -15.51 -24.60 -55.05
N ALA A 1044 -15.73 -23.46 -54.37
CA ALA A 1044 -14.68 -22.59 -53.84
C ALA A 1044 -14.53 -22.76 -52.31
N PRO A 1045 -13.30 -22.81 -51.75
CA PRO A 1045 -13.08 -23.08 -50.33
C PRO A 1045 -13.44 -21.85 -49.46
N ARG A 1046 -14.73 -21.72 -49.14
CA ARG A 1046 -15.27 -20.80 -48.13
C ARG A 1046 -16.09 -21.56 -47.10
N SER A 1047 -15.41 -22.37 -46.30
CA SER A 1047 -16.01 -22.96 -45.09
C SER A 1047 -16.38 -21.84 -44.10
N PRO A 1048 -17.62 -21.76 -43.61
CA PRO A 1048 -17.93 -20.89 -42.48
C PRO A 1048 -17.17 -21.38 -41.24
N PRO A 1049 -16.62 -20.49 -40.39
CA PRO A 1049 -15.79 -20.87 -39.24
C PRO A 1049 -16.62 -21.41 -38.04
N PHE A 1050 -17.70 -22.12 -38.30
CA PHE A 1050 -18.75 -22.43 -37.32
C PHE A 1050 -19.12 -23.92 -37.21
N LEU A 1051 -18.11 -24.78 -37.07
CA LEU A 1051 -18.23 -26.09 -36.43
C LEU A 1051 -17.07 -26.33 -35.44
N GLY A 1052 -16.77 -25.32 -34.63
CA GLY A 1052 -15.98 -25.50 -33.42
C GLY A 1052 -16.85 -26.09 -32.30
N GLU A 1053 -16.41 -27.17 -31.67
CA GLU A 1053 -17.10 -27.79 -30.54
C GLU A 1053 -17.22 -26.80 -29.37
N ASN A 1054 -18.45 -26.36 -29.04
CA ASN A 1054 -18.91 -25.96 -27.69
C ASN A 1054 -20.30 -25.29 -27.74
N PRO A 1055 -21.41 -26.03 -27.53
CA PRO A 1055 -22.71 -25.40 -27.27
C PRO A 1055 -22.74 -24.83 -25.84
N CYS A 1056 -22.41 -23.55 -25.68
CA CYS A 1056 -22.46 -22.84 -24.40
C CYS A 1056 -23.91 -22.60 -23.93
N ILE A 1057 -24.56 -23.67 -23.46
CA ILE A 1057 -25.89 -23.65 -22.84
C ILE A 1057 -25.74 -23.23 -21.36
N PRO A 1058 -26.59 -22.33 -20.82
CA PRO A 1058 -26.57 -21.97 -19.40
C PRO A 1058 -26.78 -23.19 -18.48
N PHE A 1059 -26.16 -23.16 -17.30
CA PHE A 1059 -25.92 -24.28 -16.37
C PHE A 1059 -27.14 -25.12 -15.91
N PHE A 1060 -28.36 -24.71 -16.25
CA PHE A 1060 -29.63 -25.36 -15.88
C PHE A 1060 -30.29 -26.17 -17.01
N TYR A 1061 -29.64 -26.23 -18.19
CA TYR A 1061 -30.15 -26.96 -19.35
C TYR A 1061 -29.06 -27.81 -19.99
N ARG A 1062 -29.41 -29.03 -20.40
CA ARG A 1062 -28.63 -29.92 -21.27
C ARG A 1062 -29.61 -30.69 -22.16
N PRO A 1063 -29.33 -30.92 -23.45
CA PRO A 1063 -30.13 -31.82 -24.28
C PRO A 1063 -30.02 -33.27 -23.79
N ASP A 1064 -31.09 -34.03 -23.96
CA ASP A 1064 -31.06 -35.49 -23.88
C ASP A 1064 -30.52 -36.10 -25.19
N GLU A 1065 -30.31 -37.42 -25.26
CA GLU A 1065 -29.86 -38.14 -26.47
C GLU A 1065 -30.86 -38.11 -27.66
N GLN A 1066 -31.96 -37.35 -27.53
CA GLN A 1066 -32.96 -37.08 -28.58
C GLN A 1066 -33.20 -35.56 -28.78
N ASP A 1067 -32.28 -34.70 -28.35
CA ASP A 1067 -32.29 -33.24 -28.51
C ASP A 1067 -33.46 -32.48 -27.83
N GLU A 1068 -34.23 -33.16 -26.96
CA GLU A 1068 -35.22 -32.50 -26.11
C GLU A 1068 -34.58 -31.78 -24.91
N VAL A 1069 -35.00 -30.53 -24.68
CA VAL A 1069 -34.52 -29.69 -23.57
C VAL A 1069 -35.52 -29.71 -22.40
N LYS A 1070 -35.09 -30.22 -21.23
CA LYS A 1070 -35.93 -30.33 -20.03
C LYS A 1070 -35.37 -29.48 -18.88
N ILE A 1071 -36.25 -28.78 -18.16
CA ILE A 1071 -35.90 -27.95 -16.99
C ILE A 1071 -35.78 -28.84 -15.75
N LEU A 1072 -34.65 -28.76 -15.05
CA LEU A 1072 -34.48 -29.33 -13.71
C LEU A 1072 -34.61 -28.23 -12.65
N VAL A 1073 -35.67 -28.32 -11.83
CA VAL A 1073 -35.88 -27.48 -10.64
C VAL A 1073 -35.52 -28.31 -9.40
N VAL A 1074 -34.60 -27.79 -8.57
CA VAL A 1074 -34.23 -28.31 -7.24
C VAL A 1074 -33.99 -27.12 -6.31
#